data_AF-A0A450S212-F1
#
_entry.id   AF-A0A450S212-F1
#
_cell.length_a   1.000
_cell.length_b   1.000
_cell.length_c   1.000
_cell.angle_alpha   90.00
_cell.angle_beta   90.00
_cell.angle_gamma   90.00
#
_symmetry.space_group_name_H-M   'P 1'
#
loop_
_entity.id
_entity.type
_entity.pdbx_description
1 polymer ?
#
loop_
_entity_poly.entity_id
_entity_poly.type
_entity_poly.pdbx_seq_one_letter_code
_entity_poly.pdbx_strand_id
1 'polypeptide(L)'
;MIFVSIAEKKEGFAALRCGVALCSVGRPQVGGEPANLQRKELSIPSEMAGEAERLAAFVDIAAEFSKWLKEDEVTVLVSRAHPFRLNPLRYRDGHGLEFLLAMLILAFPEIRWFFGAIRGYGESNADTEVLDGFRARHGLFNLFQPQQAALFDGAGLRDWVRQCAKDAKGSDGTKKDARYIPRREQLAIAMDEETDYANLHAYAAYRFGFRALAISGREAADAVLGKKPFPQWGTPDLVLEDLFLNFPTGDHGLSDLEGVREKEFPVLEQLSPPIQKPSPPIEEVFTPVKEESSPIKDAYPRNEKRRHRILVTSGQSTEHSAKNRKYIAERRIRLLYKPLAGIFSIWGKSGLDRRLRWPDKMERKKKDAWITEVEKTRRGTGKGYVWPPDWREIERIERKERQDGDESKSGGHSSPGILLLIARSLIGRAKSMLAKESPSVEEAVRGAVLACDALELLGGKTPTTAAEALSLKHRFELHAECQFVGVEHHIPMKPRFEEIKREAESIARWFRPQEKDRASLNIRMELINQLIGILRAYNQFDEEQECLIRVRRLHNSLYMQDRKHPWRVLFWPLLRYSEFLFKSFSRFALAIFLWIGGLSGLFAWAFHAYGGAPGKTQNIDALPFGNAIGTFFGTAPVTSYGHWAIALSVLAIIAGLAHLGIFISYLYTLVSRR
;
A
#
# COMPACT_ATOMS: atom_id res chain seq x y z
N MET A 1 25.66 -1.00 15.77
CA MET A 1 25.47 -2.06 14.74
C MET A 1 25.72 -3.43 15.35
N ILE A 2 24.82 -4.38 15.12
CA ILE A 2 24.88 -5.72 15.71
C ILE A 2 25.13 -6.77 14.60
N PHE A 3 26.18 -7.57 14.77
CA PHE A 3 26.47 -8.75 13.96
C PHE A 3 26.01 -10.02 14.66
N VAL A 4 25.13 -10.77 14.02
CA VAL A 4 24.62 -12.05 14.52
C VAL A 4 25.18 -13.16 13.64
N SER A 5 26.03 -14.01 14.18
CA SER A 5 26.51 -15.21 13.48
C SER A 5 25.55 -16.38 13.76
N ILE A 6 25.09 -17.06 12.71
CA ILE A 6 24.26 -18.27 12.82
C ILE A 6 25.01 -19.46 12.24
N ALA A 7 25.20 -20.50 13.05
CA ALA A 7 25.79 -21.76 12.61
C ALA A 7 25.22 -22.97 13.35
N GLU A 8 25.30 -24.13 12.70
CA GLU A 8 24.91 -25.42 13.30
C GLU A 8 26.04 -26.04 14.13
N LYS A 9 27.30 -25.69 13.83
CA LYS A 9 28.48 -26.25 14.50
C LYS A 9 29.47 -25.14 14.85
N LYS A 10 30.31 -25.41 15.86
CA LYS A 10 31.30 -24.46 16.38
C LYS A 10 32.28 -23.98 15.30
N GLU A 11 32.67 -24.85 14.37
CA GLU A 11 33.61 -24.52 13.29
C GLU A 11 33.02 -23.48 12.32
N GLY A 12 31.70 -23.49 12.13
CA GLY A 12 31.01 -22.50 11.30
C GLY A 12 31.16 -21.07 11.82
N PHE A 13 31.24 -20.89 13.15
CA PHE A 13 31.47 -19.58 13.74
C PHE A 13 32.88 -19.05 13.50
N ALA A 14 33.90 -19.92 13.44
CA ALA A 14 35.27 -19.49 13.19
C ALA A 14 35.43 -18.81 11.82
N ALA A 15 34.81 -19.36 10.77
CA ALA A 15 34.80 -18.73 9.45
C ALA A 15 34.06 -17.39 9.44
N LEU A 16 32.93 -17.30 10.14
CA LEU A 16 32.16 -16.05 10.25
C LEU A 16 32.90 -14.97 11.06
N ARG A 17 33.69 -15.36 12.07
CA ARG A 17 34.56 -14.45 12.84
C ARG A 17 35.52 -13.69 11.93
N CYS A 18 36.15 -14.38 10.99
CA CYS A 18 37.05 -13.74 10.03
C CYS A 18 36.32 -12.70 9.17
N GLY A 19 35.10 -13.01 8.72
CA GLY A 19 34.26 -12.05 7.98
C GLY A 19 33.92 -10.80 8.80
N VAL A 20 33.52 -10.97 10.06
CA VAL A 20 33.24 -9.83 10.97
C VAL A 20 34.50 -9.01 11.22
N ALA A 21 35.64 -9.67 11.45
CA ALA A 21 36.92 -8.99 11.68
C ALA A 21 37.30 -8.11 10.48
N LEU A 22 37.16 -8.62 9.25
CA LEU A 22 37.43 -7.84 8.04
C LEU A 22 36.55 -6.58 7.93
N CYS A 23 35.28 -6.65 8.33
CA CYS A 23 34.40 -5.47 8.33
C CYS A 23 34.72 -4.45 9.42
N SER A 24 35.45 -4.86 10.46
CA SER A 24 35.91 -3.95 11.52
C SER A 24 37.17 -3.18 11.13
N VAL A 25 37.92 -3.65 10.12
CA VAL A 25 39.12 -2.98 9.60
C VAL A 25 38.70 -1.68 8.93
N GLY A 26 38.92 -0.56 9.59
CA GLY A 26 38.56 0.79 9.11
C GLY A 26 37.45 1.48 9.90
N ARG A 27 36.83 0.83 10.88
CA ARG A 27 35.92 1.52 11.81
C ARG A 27 36.68 2.25 12.92
N PRO A 28 36.19 3.40 13.40
CA PRO A 28 36.77 4.09 14.55
C PRO A 28 36.85 3.14 15.76
N GLN A 29 38.00 3.11 16.43
CA GLN A 29 38.23 2.27 17.60
C GLN A 29 38.15 3.11 18.89
N VAL A 30 37.53 2.55 19.93
CA VAL A 30 37.53 3.12 21.29
C VAL A 30 38.05 2.03 22.22
N GLY A 31 39.23 2.24 22.82
CA GLY A 31 39.87 1.24 23.68
C GLY A 31 40.39 0.00 22.95
N GLY A 32 40.73 0.10 21.66
CA GLY A 32 41.23 -1.03 20.85
C GLY A 32 40.14 -1.91 20.24
N GLU A 33 38.88 -1.69 20.59
CA GLU A 33 37.72 -2.35 19.98
C GLU A 33 37.00 -1.39 19.02
N PRO A 34 36.44 -1.88 17.89
CA PRO A 34 35.62 -1.06 17.00
C PRO A 34 34.41 -0.51 17.76
N ALA A 35 34.30 0.82 17.81
CA ALA A 35 33.22 1.49 18.52
C ALA A 35 31.86 1.05 17.95
N ASN A 36 30.88 0.81 18.83
CA ASN A 36 29.48 0.51 18.50
C ASN A 36 29.26 -0.78 17.67
N LEU A 37 30.19 -1.75 17.72
CA LEU A 37 30.02 -3.05 17.10
C LEU A 37 29.75 -4.12 18.16
N GLN A 38 28.54 -4.67 18.18
CA GLN A 38 28.22 -5.81 19.02
C GLN A 38 28.23 -7.10 18.21
N ARG A 39 28.72 -8.18 18.82
CA ARG A 39 28.74 -9.51 18.20
C ARG A 39 27.93 -10.49 19.03
N LYS A 40 27.00 -11.19 18.39
CA LYS A 40 26.16 -12.24 18.97
C LYS A 40 26.36 -13.53 18.18
N GLU A 41 26.41 -14.67 18.86
CA GLU A 41 26.50 -16.00 18.25
C GLU A 41 25.22 -16.77 18.61
N LEU A 42 24.53 -17.28 17.60
CA LEU A 42 23.30 -18.06 17.77
C LEU A 42 23.52 -19.45 17.17
N SER A 43 23.57 -20.45 18.04
CA SER A 43 23.68 -21.85 17.62
C SER A 43 22.29 -22.40 17.36
N ILE A 44 22.05 -22.90 16.15
CA ILE A 44 20.80 -23.58 15.80
C ILE A 44 21.12 -25.08 15.69
N PRO A 45 20.52 -25.96 16.51
CA PRO A 45 20.77 -27.39 16.42
C PRO A 45 20.48 -27.91 15.00
N SER A 46 21.38 -28.74 14.45
CA SER A 46 21.19 -29.35 13.13
C SER A 46 20.03 -30.34 13.10
N GLU A 47 19.73 -30.95 14.25
CA GLU A 47 18.64 -31.91 14.43
C GLU A 47 17.69 -31.35 15.49
N MET A 48 16.55 -30.83 15.05
CA MET A 48 15.40 -30.56 15.92
C MET A 48 14.37 -31.67 15.66
N ALA A 49 14.04 -32.42 16.71
CA ALA A 49 13.35 -33.70 16.67
C ALA A 49 11.89 -33.59 16.22
N GLY A 50 11.29 -32.40 16.29
CA GLY A 50 9.89 -32.19 15.89
C GLY A 50 9.53 -30.78 15.43
N GLU A 51 8.36 -30.66 14.79
CA GLU A 51 7.78 -29.39 14.35
C GLU A 51 7.65 -28.38 15.50
N ALA A 52 7.13 -28.84 16.65
CA ALA A 52 6.92 -27.99 17.83
C ALA A 52 8.23 -27.35 18.35
N GLU A 53 9.32 -28.11 18.38
CA GLU A 53 10.64 -27.62 18.80
C GLU A 53 11.16 -26.52 17.87
N ARG A 54 10.97 -26.69 16.55
CA ARG A 54 11.39 -25.67 15.55
C ARG A 54 10.56 -24.40 15.66
N LEU A 55 9.26 -24.54 15.91
CA LEU A 55 8.39 -23.39 16.12
C LEU A 55 8.71 -22.66 17.43
N ALA A 56 9.04 -23.39 18.49
CA ALA A 56 9.53 -22.81 19.74
C ALA A 56 10.85 -22.05 19.53
N ALA A 57 11.82 -22.69 18.86
CA ALA A 57 13.08 -22.05 18.49
C ALA A 57 12.87 -20.77 17.67
N PHE A 58 11.93 -20.78 16.70
CA PHE A 58 11.57 -19.56 15.97
C PHE A 58 11.06 -18.46 16.90
N VAL A 59 10.14 -18.77 17.83
CA VAL A 59 9.58 -17.79 18.76
C VAL A 59 10.67 -17.18 19.64
N ASP A 60 11.56 -18.01 20.17
CA ASP A 60 12.65 -17.55 21.05
C ASP A 60 13.64 -16.66 20.30
N ILE A 61 14.08 -17.10 19.12
CA ILE A 61 15.01 -16.33 18.27
C ILE A 61 14.36 -15.03 17.80
N ALA A 62 13.08 -15.09 17.42
CA ALA A 62 12.35 -13.90 16.99
C ALA A 62 12.19 -12.88 18.12
N ALA A 63 12.01 -13.33 19.37
CA ALA A 63 11.97 -12.45 20.53
C ALA A 63 13.32 -11.74 20.74
N GLU A 64 14.44 -12.45 20.64
CA GLU A 64 15.78 -11.87 20.74
C GLU A 64 16.07 -10.87 19.60
N PHE A 65 15.76 -11.24 18.35
CA PHE A 65 15.93 -10.34 17.20
C PHE A 65 15.11 -9.06 17.36
N SER A 66 13.90 -9.18 17.89
CA SER A 66 13.02 -8.04 18.16
C SER A 66 13.58 -7.10 19.24
N LYS A 67 14.40 -7.61 20.18
CA LYS A 67 15.11 -6.76 21.15
C LYS A 67 16.23 -5.99 20.44
N TRP A 68 17.08 -6.69 19.68
CA TRP A 68 18.23 -6.09 19.00
C TRP A 68 17.85 -5.00 17.99
N LEU A 69 16.76 -5.21 17.25
CA LEU A 69 16.28 -4.25 16.25
C LEU A 69 15.73 -2.94 16.84
N LYS A 70 15.51 -2.86 18.15
CA LYS A 70 15.15 -1.59 18.82
C LYS A 70 16.36 -0.70 19.03
N GLU A 71 17.54 -1.30 19.14
CA GLU A 71 18.77 -0.62 19.55
C GLU A 71 19.60 -0.19 18.34
N ASP A 72 19.64 -1.02 17.31
CA ASP A 72 20.66 -0.91 16.27
C ASP A 72 20.24 -1.59 14.96
N GLU A 73 20.98 -1.29 13.89
CA GLU A 73 20.94 -2.07 12.66
C GLU A 73 21.56 -3.45 12.85
N VAL A 74 20.84 -4.48 12.41
CA VAL A 74 21.23 -5.88 12.59
C VAL A 74 21.64 -6.50 11.26
N THR A 75 22.84 -7.07 11.24
CA THR A 75 23.34 -7.90 10.13
C THR A 75 23.53 -9.33 10.60
N VAL A 76 22.86 -10.27 9.93
CA VAL A 76 22.97 -11.70 10.19
C VAL A 76 23.90 -12.35 9.17
N LEU A 77 24.93 -13.04 9.67
CA LEU A 77 25.82 -13.87 8.88
C LEU A 77 25.48 -15.34 9.15
N VAL A 78 25.07 -16.05 8.11
CA VAL A 78 24.72 -17.47 8.18
C VAL A 78 25.86 -18.30 7.60
N SER A 79 26.40 -19.23 8.39
CA SER A 79 27.56 -20.05 7.99
C SER A 79 27.35 -20.78 6.67
N ARG A 80 26.17 -21.37 6.46
CA ARG A 80 25.80 -22.08 5.23
C ARG A 80 24.30 -22.04 4.98
N ALA A 81 23.90 -22.08 3.70
CA ALA A 81 22.50 -22.27 3.31
C ALA A 81 22.39 -23.02 1.99
N HIS A 82 21.32 -23.80 1.82
CA HIS A 82 20.90 -24.36 0.54
C HIS A 82 19.74 -23.53 -0.04
N PRO A 83 19.97 -22.67 -1.05
CA PRO A 83 18.99 -21.68 -1.50
C PRO A 83 17.64 -22.25 -1.92
N PHE A 84 17.64 -23.42 -2.59
CA PHE A 84 16.41 -24.06 -3.05
C PHE A 84 15.61 -24.74 -1.92
N ARG A 85 16.19 -24.84 -0.73
CA ARG A 85 15.52 -25.36 0.48
C ARG A 85 15.03 -24.26 1.42
N LEU A 86 15.32 -22.99 1.14
CA LEU A 86 14.82 -21.84 1.90
C LEU A 86 13.30 -21.67 1.73
N ASN A 87 12.55 -22.52 2.42
CA ASN A 87 11.11 -22.63 2.26
C ASN A 87 10.44 -22.76 3.63
N PRO A 88 9.60 -21.78 4.04
CA PRO A 88 8.96 -21.77 5.35
C PRO A 88 7.84 -22.82 5.46
N LEU A 89 7.55 -23.60 4.41
CA LEU A 89 6.52 -24.63 4.42
C LEU A 89 7.11 -26.05 4.39
N ARG A 90 8.43 -26.22 4.24
CA ARG A 90 9.12 -27.53 4.12
C ARG A 90 9.65 -28.07 5.47
N TYR A 91 8.79 -28.15 6.47
CA TYR A 91 9.20 -28.63 7.79
C TYR A 91 9.35 -30.17 7.88
N ARG A 92 8.77 -30.95 6.96
CA ARG A 92 8.77 -32.43 7.04
C ARG A 92 10.02 -33.11 6.47
N ASP A 93 10.86 -32.37 5.74
CA ASP A 93 11.93 -32.95 4.91
C ASP A 93 13.26 -33.13 5.68
N GLY A 94 13.25 -33.11 7.02
CA GLY A 94 14.47 -33.21 7.84
C GLY A 94 15.42 -31.99 7.77
N HIS A 95 15.04 -30.93 7.04
CA HIS A 95 15.84 -29.72 6.89
C HIS A 95 15.42 -28.65 7.92
N GLY A 96 16.00 -28.71 9.12
CA GLY A 96 15.66 -27.81 10.22
C GLY A 96 16.13 -26.36 10.00
N LEU A 97 17.37 -26.17 9.56
CA LEU A 97 17.99 -24.85 9.45
C LEU A 97 17.35 -23.98 8.35
N GLU A 98 17.27 -24.46 7.11
CA GLU A 98 16.75 -23.65 6.00
C GLU A 98 15.27 -23.29 6.17
N PHE A 99 14.49 -24.16 6.81
CA PHE A 99 13.12 -23.88 7.21
C PHE A 99 13.05 -22.71 8.19
N LEU A 100 13.83 -22.77 9.28
CA LEU A 100 13.86 -21.74 10.31
C LEU A 100 14.39 -20.41 9.75
N LEU A 101 15.45 -20.45 8.93
CA LEU A 101 15.99 -19.28 8.24
C LEU A 101 14.94 -18.65 7.32
N ALA A 102 14.20 -19.44 6.55
CA ALA A 102 13.14 -18.93 5.70
C ALA A 102 12.04 -18.22 6.50
N MET A 103 11.66 -18.75 7.67
CA MET A 103 10.72 -18.08 8.57
C MET A 103 11.28 -16.76 9.09
N LEU A 104 12.53 -16.73 9.55
CA LEU A 104 13.17 -15.53 10.08
C LEU A 104 13.37 -14.46 9.00
N ILE A 105 13.77 -14.83 7.79
CA ILE A 105 13.92 -13.93 6.64
C ILE A 105 12.58 -13.22 6.34
N LEU A 106 11.46 -13.94 6.41
CA LEU A 106 10.14 -13.35 6.20
C LEU A 106 9.65 -12.53 7.41
N ALA A 107 10.03 -12.90 8.63
CA ALA A 107 9.63 -12.22 9.87
C ALA A 107 10.44 -10.94 10.17
N PHE A 108 11.61 -10.78 9.56
CA PHE A 108 12.56 -9.68 9.83
C PHE A 108 13.04 -9.01 8.54
N PRO A 109 12.18 -8.20 7.90
CA PRO A 109 12.49 -7.60 6.61
C PRO A 109 13.57 -6.52 6.68
N GLU A 110 13.81 -5.94 7.86
CA GLU A 110 14.83 -4.93 8.09
C GLU A 110 16.24 -5.52 8.32
N ILE A 111 16.35 -6.82 8.57
CA ILE A 111 17.65 -7.47 8.80
C ILE A 111 18.36 -7.72 7.47
N ARG A 112 19.66 -7.45 7.45
CA ARG A 112 20.53 -7.83 6.32
C ARG A 112 21.01 -9.26 6.51
N TRP A 113 20.79 -10.11 5.52
CA TRP A 113 21.12 -11.53 5.57
C TRP A 113 22.22 -11.86 4.57
N PHE A 114 23.32 -12.45 5.04
CA PHE A 114 24.43 -12.89 4.20
C PHE A 114 24.80 -14.34 4.48
N PHE A 115 25.17 -15.08 3.43
CA PHE A 115 25.49 -16.50 3.50
C PHE A 115 26.97 -16.76 3.21
N GLY A 116 27.62 -17.50 4.11
CA GLY A 116 29.02 -17.92 4.01
C GLY A 116 29.24 -18.92 2.88
N ALA A 117 28.72 -20.14 3.07
CA ALA A 117 28.78 -21.20 2.08
C ALA A 117 27.40 -21.42 1.44
N ILE A 118 27.36 -21.44 0.11
CA ILE A 118 26.15 -21.75 -0.66
C ILE A 118 26.22 -23.20 -1.12
N ARG A 119 25.20 -23.98 -0.76
CA ARG A 119 25.08 -25.41 -1.10
C ARG A 119 24.20 -25.62 -2.33
N GLY A 120 24.25 -26.82 -2.90
CA GLY A 120 23.41 -27.26 -4.03
C GLY A 120 24.17 -27.40 -5.35
N TYR A 121 25.42 -26.93 -5.45
CA TYR A 121 26.24 -27.15 -6.64
C TYR A 121 26.45 -28.65 -6.88
N GLY A 122 26.28 -29.09 -8.14
CA GLY A 122 26.43 -30.48 -8.55
C GLY A 122 25.22 -31.39 -8.29
N GLU A 123 24.14 -30.89 -7.66
CA GLU A 123 22.89 -31.63 -7.60
C GLU A 123 22.25 -31.68 -9.00
N SER A 124 21.73 -32.84 -9.42
CA SER A 124 21.21 -33.07 -10.78
C SER A 124 20.08 -32.13 -11.22
N ASN A 125 19.40 -31.49 -10.25
CA ASN A 125 18.31 -30.54 -10.47
C ASN A 125 18.69 -29.08 -10.18
N ALA A 126 19.94 -28.82 -9.80
CA ALA A 126 20.39 -27.47 -9.48
C ALA A 126 20.87 -26.76 -10.74
N ASP A 127 20.24 -25.63 -11.02
CA ASP A 127 20.72 -24.70 -12.04
C ASP A 127 21.88 -23.88 -11.44
N THR A 128 23.10 -24.13 -11.94
CA THR A 128 24.32 -23.46 -11.49
C THR A 128 24.26 -21.95 -11.70
N GLU A 129 23.67 -21.48 -12.81
CA GLU A 129 23.56 -20.05 -13.11
C GLU A 129 22.65 -19.35 -12.08
N VAL A 130 21.57 -20.03 -11.71
CA VAL A 130 20.64 -19.57 -10.68
C VAL A 130 21.30 -19.52 -9.29
N LEU A 131 22.13 -20.50 -8.94
CA LEU A 131 22.91 -20.50 -7.70
C LEU A 131 24.00 -19.43 -7.67
N ASP A 132 24.68 -19.20 -8.80
CA ASP A 132 25.67 -18.14 -8.94
C ASP A 132 25.02 -16.77 -8.80
N GLY A 133 23.85 -16.56 -9.42
CA GLY A 133 23.07 -15.34 -9.24
C GLY A 133 22.61 -15.13 -7.79
N PHE A 134 22.18 -16.19 -7.10
CA PHE A 134 21.86 -16.12 -5.67
C PHE A 134 23.09 -15.77 -4.83
N ARG A 135 24.25 -16.41 -5.10
CA ARG A 135 25.52 -16.13 -4.43
C ARG A 135 25.98 -14.70 -4.65
N ALA A 136 25.85 -14.18 -5.87
CA ALA A 136 26.21 -12.83 -6.22
C ALA A 136 25.38 -11.78 -5.47
N ARG A 137 24.13 -12.08 -5.09
CA ARG A 137 23.25 -11.16 -4.33
C ARG A 137 23.27 -11.33 -2.82
N HIS A 138 23.53 -12.53 -2.32
CA HIS A 138 23.35 -12.86 -0.90
C HIS A 138 24.57 -13.50 -0.24
N GLY A 139 25.65 -13.73 -0.99
CA GLY A 139 26.91 -14.23 -0.42
C GLY A 139 27.63 -13.17 0.43
N LEU A 140 28.63 -13.61 1.20
CA LEU A 140 29.45 -12.74 2.07
C LEU A 140 30.13 -11.57 1.34
N PHE A 141 30.37 -11.64 0.03
CA PHE A 141 30.95 -10.51 -0.70
C PHE A 141 30.07 -9.26 -0.63
N ASN A 142 28.74 -9.41 -0.55
CA ASN A 142 27.83 -8.28 -0.43
C ASN A 142 27.92 -7.57 0.92
N LEU A 143 28.58 -8.17 1.91
CA LEU A 143 28.81 -7.53 3.20
C LEU A 143 29.70 -6.28 3.08
N PHE A 144 30.57 -6.24 2.07
CA PHE A 144 31.49 -5.14 1.80
C PHE A 144 30.92 -4.10 0.84
N GLN A 145 29.67 -4.26 0.41
CA GLN A 145 29.01 -3.27 -0.42
C GLN A 145 28.47 -2.12 0.43
N PRO A 146 28.33 -0.92 -0.16
CA PRO A 146 27.68 0.20 0.50
C PRO A 146 26.35 -0.21 1.11
N GLN A 147 26.08 0.37 2.27
CA GLN A 147 24.92 -0.03 3.04
C GLN A 147 23.63 0.28 2.28
N GLN A 148 22.79 -0.74 2.14
CA GLN A 148 21.49 -0.64 1.51
C GLN A 148 20.40 -1.09 2.48
N ALA A 149 19.26 -0.40 2.44
CA ALA A 149 18.09 -0.75 3.24
C ALA A 149 17.50 -2.10 2.80
N ALA A 150 17.54 -3.11 3.68
CA ALA A 150 16.94 -4.43 3.41
C ALA A 150 15.39 -4.40 3.40
N LEU A 151 14.81 -3.37 4.02
CA LEU A 151 13.39 -3.23 4.34
C LEU A 151 12.45 -3.42 3.16
N PHE A 152 12.85 -3.06 1.93
CA PHE A 152 12.01 -3.18 0.73
C PHE A 152 12.45 -4.29 -0.23
N ASP A 153 13.25 -5.24 0.27
CA ASP A 153 13.70 -6.44 -0.45
C ASP A 153 14.44 -6.13 -1.76
N GLY A 154 15.20 -5.03 -1.83
CA GLY A 154 15.95 -4.67 -3.03
C GLY A 154 16.78 -5.83 -3.58
N ALA A 155 17.47 -6.57 -2.71
CA ALA A 155 18.27 -7.74 -3.09
C ALA A 155 17.43 -8.95 -3.54
N GLY A 156 16.14 -9.00 -3.18
CA GLY A 156 15.21 -10.07 -3.58
C GLY A 156 15.31 -11.36 -2.78
N LEU A 157 15.84 -11.33 -1.54
CA LEU A 157 15.93 -12.53 -0.72
C LEU A 157 14.56 -13.00 -0.23
N ARG A 158 13.69 -12.06 0.19
CA ARG A 158 12.34 -12.42 0.65
C ARG A 158 11.48 -12.87 -0.50
N ASP A 159 11.58 -12.20 -1.65
CA ASP A 159 11.00 -12.68 -2.89
C ASP A 159 11.52 -14.09 -3.18
N TRP A 160 12.83 -14.36 -3.18
CA TRP A 160 13.34 -15.74 -3.33
C TRP A 160 12.67 -16.78 -2.42
N VAL A 161 12.58 -16.50 -1.11
CA VAL A 161 11.91 -17.39 -0.15
C VAL A 161 10.42 -17.61 -0.50
N ARG A 162 9.72 -16.56 -0.95
CA ARG A 162 8.34 -16.67 -1.45
C ARG A 162 8.26 -17.54 -2.70
N GLN A 163 9.29 -17.56 -3.56
CA GLN A 163 9.31 -18.40 -4.77
C GLN A 163 9.40 -19.85 -4.36
N CYS A 164 10.37 -20.16 -3.49
CA CYS A 164 10.55 -21.48 -2.93
C CYS A 164 9.26 -21.97 -2.26
N ALA A 165 8.55 -21.11 -1.53
CA ALA A 165 7.26 -21.43 -0.93
C ALA A 165 6.17 -21.77 -1.97
N LYS A 166 6.11 -21.04 -3.10
CA LYS A 166 5.14 -21.27 -4.18
C LYS A 166 5.46 -22.52 -5.02
N ASP A 167 6.74 -22.78 -5.25
CA ASP A 167 7.21 -23.93 -6.03
C ASP A 167 7.23 -25.22 -5.22
N ALA A 168 7.01 -25.12 -3.91
CA ALA A 168 6.96 -26.23 -2.98
C ALA A 168 5.92 -27.27 -3.43
N LYS A 169 6.40 -28.40 -3.92
CA LYS A 169 5.64 -29.64 -3.97
C LYS A 169 5.70 -30.30 -2.59
N GLY A 170 4.57 -30.78 -2.10
CA GLY A 170 4.47 -31.66 -0.94
C GLY A 170 5.16 -32.99 -1.20
N SER A 171 5.35 -33.77 -0.14
CA SER A 171 5.90 -35.14 -0.19
C SER A 171 5.07 -36.08 -1.07
N ASP A 172 3.81 -35.72 -1.32
CA ASP A 172 2.84 -36.39 -2.18
C ASP A 172 2.74 -35.78 -3.59
N GLY A 173 3.66 -34.87 -3.94
CA GLY A 173 3.67 -34.17 -5.23
C GLY A 173 2.71 -32.98 -5.35
N THR A 174 1.84 -32.73 -4.36
CA THR A 174 0.86 -31.62 -4.43
C THR A 174 1.50 -30.27 -4.22
N LYS A 175 1.20 -29.29 -5.07
CA LYS A 175 1.65 -27.91 -4.83
C LYS A 175 0.97 -27.37 -3.57
N LYS A 176 1.77 -26.92 -2.61
CA LYS A 176 1.27 -26.36 -1.34
C LYS A 176 0.45 -25.10 -1.57
N ASP A 177 -0.32 -24.78 -0.54
CA ASP A 177 -1.36 -23.76 -0.45
C ASP A 177 -0.85 -22.29 -0.50
N ALA A 178 0.29 -22.02 -1.15
CA ALA A 178 1.01 -20.75 -1.14
C ALA A 178 0.85 -19.93 -2.43
N ARG A 179 0.02 -20.37 -3.39
CA ARG A 179 -0.12 -19.72 -4.70
C ARG A 179 -0.55 -18.25 -4.63
N TYR A 180 -1.27 -17.92 -3.57
CA TYR A 180 -1.76 -16.57 -3.29
C TYR A 180 -0.65 -15.59 -2.90
N ILE A 181 0.53 -16.06 -2.49
CA ILE A 181 1.62 -15.20 -2.05
C ILE A 181 2.11 -14.38 -3.27
N PRO A 182 2.10 -13.04 -3.18
CA PRO A 182 2.51 -12.20 -4.29
C PRO A 182 4.02 -12.21 -4.49
N ARG A 183 4.43 -11.97 -5.75
CA ARG A 183 5.82 -11.91 -6.22
C ARG A 183 6.20 -10.48 -6.57
N ARG A 184 7.46 -10.13 -6.38
CA ARG A 184 8.04 -8.84 -6.77
C ARG A 184 9.27 -9.09 -7.65
N GLU A 185 9.05 -9.36 -8.92
CA GLU A 185 10.15 -9.73 -9.83
C GLU A 185 11.02 -8.53 -10.21
N GLN A 186 10.39 -7.36 -10.32
CA GLN A 186 11.02 -6.13 -10.82
C GLN A 186 11.70 -5.34 -9.71
N LEU A 187 12.74 -4.58 -10.07
CA LEU A 187 13.49 -3.72 -9.17
C LEU A 187 13.13 -2.25 -9.39
N ALA A 188 12.87 -1.54 -8.32
CA ALA A 188 12.72 -0.09 -8.28
C ALA A 188 13.85 0.55 -7.45
N ILE A 189 14.18 1.79 -7.78
CA ILE A 189 15.08 2.61 -7.00
C ILE A 189 14.36 3.91 -6.66
N ALA A 190 14.47 4.32 -5.41
CA ALA A 190 14.11 5.64 -4.94
C ALA A 190 15.37 6.37 -4.49
N MET A 191 15.69 7.50 -5.12
CA MET A 191 16.86 8.32 -4.78
C MET A 191 16.43 9.70 -4.30
N ASP A 192 16.84 10.04 -3.09
CA ASP A 192 16.59 11.36 -2.50
C ASP A 192 17.62 11.56 -1.38
N GLU A 193 18.28 12.72 -1.30
CA GLU A 193 19.22 13.00 -0.20
C GLU A 193 18.51 13.02 1.16
N GLU A 194 17.21 13.31 1.17
CA GLU A 194 16.37 13.22 2.34
C GLU A 194 15.91 11.76 2.54
N THR A 195 16.46 11.09 3.56
CA THR A 195 16.18 9.68 3.86
C THR A 195 14.69 9.36 3.98
N ASP A 196 13.89 10.29 4.52
CA ASP A 196 12.44 10.11 4.65
C ASP A 196 11.76 10.02 3.26
N TYR A 197 12.09 10.92 2.34
CA TYR A 197 11.55 10.88 0.97
C TYR A 197 12.04 9.64 0.22
N ALA A 198 13.31 9.27 0.34
CA ALA A 198 13.84 8.04 -0.25
C ALA A 198 13.08 6.80 0.24
N ASN A 199 12.80 6.72 1.55
CA ASN A 199 12.04 5.63 2.16
C ASN A 199 10.57 5.62 1.74
N LEU A 200 9.89 6.77 1.71
CA LEU A 200 8.49 6.85 1.27
C LEU A 200 8.35 6.46 -0.20
N HIS A 201 9.22 6.97 -1.08
CA HIS A 201 9.23 6.64 -2.49
C HIS A 201 9.56 5.15 -2.73
N ALA A 202 10.54 4.60 -2.01
CA ALA A 202 10.84 3.17 -2.07
C ALA A 202 9.66 2.33 -1.58
N TYR A 203 9.01 2.75 -0.49
CA TYR A 203 7.82 2.11 0.01
C TYR A 203 6.67 2.18 -0.99
N ALA A 204 6.44 3.30 -1.66
CA ALA A 204 5.44 3.41 -2.71
C ALA A 204 5.69 2.38 -3.83
N ALA A 205 6.93 2.26 -4.33
CA ALA A 205 7.27 1.23 -5.29
C ALA A 205 7.07 -0.19 -4.73
N TYR A 206 7.51 -0.45 -3.49
CA TYR A 206 7.33 -1.73 -2.81
C TYR A 206 5.87 -2.14 -2.67
N ARG A 207 5.06 -1.17 -2.29
CA ARG A 207 3.62 -1.25 -2.09
C ARG A 207 2.90 -1.65 -3.37
N PHE A 208 3.39 -1.21 -4.52
CA PHE A 208 2.83 -1.56 -5.83
C PHE A 208 3.60 -2.68 -6.53
N GLY A 209 4.36 -3.50 -5.81
CA GLY A 209 4.82 -4.79 -6.32
C GLY A 209 6.22 -4.83 -6.92
N PHE A 210 7.05 -3.82 -6.63
CA PHE A 210 8.47 -3.83 -6.95
C PHE A 210 9.27 -4.26 -5.73
N ARG A 211 10.41 -4.91 -5.92
CA ARG A 211 11.51 -4.82 -4.93
C ARG A 211 12.03 -3.39 -5.00
N ALA A 212 12.41 -2.79 -3.88
CA ALA A 212 12.88 -1.41 -3.91
C ALA A 212 14.19 -1.21 -3.15
N LEU A 213 14.96 -0.23 -3.60
CA LEU A 213 16.12 0.31 -2.90
C LEU A 213 15.85 1.78 -2.57
N ALA A 214 15.91 2.13 -1.29
CA ALA A 214 15.96 3.52 -0.85
C ALA A 214 17.44 3.95 -0.81
N ILE A 215 17.79 4.97 -1.57
CA ILE A 215 19.16 5.47 -1.72
C ILE A 215 19.19 6.94 -1.32
N SER A 216 19.82 7.22 -0.17
CA SER A 216 20.07 8.59 0.30
C SER A 216 21.54 8.97 0.39
N GLY A 217 22.44 8.09 -0.08
CA GLY A 217 23.88 8.30 -0.06
C GLY A 217 24.54 8.01 -1.41
N ARG A 218 25.63 8.73 -1.69
CA ARG A 218 26.37 8.63 -2.95
C ARG A 218 26.92 7.22 -3.19
N GLU A 219 27.51 6.61 -2.16
CA GLU A 219 28.12 5.28 -2.28
C GLU A 219 27.11 4.22 -2.72
N ALA A 220 25.90 4.26 -2.17
CA ALA A 220 24.82 3.36 -2.55
C ALA A 220 24.34 3.63 -3.98
N ALA A 221 24.28 4.90 -4.40
CA ALA A 221 23.96 5.27 -5.78
C ALA A 221 25.03 4.75 -6.76
N ASP A 222 26.31 4.95 -6.47
CA ASP A 222 27.42 4.48 -7.33
C ASP A 222 27.45 2.95 -7.45
N ALA A 223 27.18 2.25 -6.34
CA ALA A 223 27.11 0.78 -6.33
C ALA A 223 26.03 0.22 -7.25
N VAL A 224 24.92 0.93 -7.44
CA VAL A 224 23.76 0.45 -8.20
C VAL A 224 23.69 1.05 -9.60
N LEU A 225 24.05 2.32 -9.77
CA LEU A 225 23.85 3.11 -10.98
C LEU A 225 25.13 3.71 -11.57
N GLY A 226 26.25 3.63 -10.86
CA GLY A 226 27.52 4.23 -11.27
C GLY A 226 28.10 3.62 -12.55
N LYS A 227 29.29 4.07 -12.93
CA LYS A 227 30.00 3.60 -14.15
C LYS A 227 30.34 2.11 -14.14
N LYS A 228 30.52 1.54 -12.94
CA LYS A 228 30.79 0.12 -12.72
C LYS A 228 29.77 -0.40 -11.71
N PRO A 229 28.48 -0.44 -12.10
CA PRO A 229 27.45 -0.88 -11.19
C PRO A 229 27.69 -2.36 -10.89
N PHE A 230 27.37 -2.79 -9.67
CA PHE A 230 27.51 -4.19 -9.33
C PHE A 230 26.52 -5.02 -10.17
N PRO A 231 26.99 -6.03 -10.95
CA PRO A 231 26.17 -6.72 -11.93
C PRO A 231 24.89 -7.35 -11.36
N GLN A 232 24.91 -7.73 -10.09
CA GLN A 232 23.80 -8.42 -9.44
C GLN A 232 22.53 -7.58 -9.25
N TRP A 233 22.63 -6.25 -9.32
CA TRP A 233 21.46 -5.38 -9.25
C TRP A 233 20.69 -5.34 -10.57
N GLY A 234 21.37 -5.63 -11.69
CA GLY A 234 20.81 -5.44 -13.02
C GLY A 234 20.40 -3.99 -13.27
N THR A 235 19.61 -3.77 -14.30
CA THR A 235 19.04 -2.44 -14.55
C THR A 235 17.67 -2.33 -13.87
N PRO A 236 17.37 -1.26 -13.12
CA PRO A 236 16.07 -1.08 -12.49
C PRO A 236 14.94 -0.92 -13.53
N ASP A 237 13.76 -1.40 -13.18
CA ASP A 237 12.52 -1.24 -13.95
C ASP A 237 11.82 0.10 -13.68
N LEU A 238 12.03 0.67 -12.49
CA LEU A 238 11.44 1.92 -12.04
C LEU A 238 12.47 2.76 -11.27
N VAL A 239 12.57 4.04 -11.58
CA VAL A 239 13.38 5.01 -10.83
C VAL A 239 12.49 6.20 -10.45
N LEU A 240 12.44 6.49 -9.15
CA LEU A 240 11.90 7.70 -8.54
C LEU A 240 13.10 8.47 -8.01
N GLU A 241 13.43 9.63 -8.55
CA GLU A 241 14.61 10.38 -8.08
C GLU A 241 14.32 11.86 -7.88
N ASP A 242 15.00 12.49 -6.92
CA ASP A 242 15.00 13.94 -6.78
C ASP A 242 15.77 14.60 -7.92
N LEU A 243 15.18 15.65 -8.50
CA LEU A 243 15.74 16.43 -9.59
C LEU A 243 17.03 17.14 -9.16
N PHE A 244 17.07 17.63 -7.93
CA PHE A 244 18.16 18.42 -7.37
C PHE A 244 19.05 17.61 -6.43
N LEU A 245 19.11 16.29 -6.65
CA LEU A 245 19.88 15.34 -5.86
C LEU A 245 21.28 15.87 -5.51
N ASN A 246 21.52 16.02 -4.21
CA ASN A 246 22.79 16.48 -3.70
C ASN A 246 23.17 15.66 -2.46
N PHE A 247 23.80 14.51 -2.70
CA PHE A 247 24.19 13.63 -1.61
C PHE A 247 25.17 14.31 -0.65
N PRO A 248 25.03 14.10 0.68
CA PRO A 248 25.91 14.71 1.67
C PRO A 248 27.41 14.43 1.48
N THR A 249 27.75 13.30 0.84
CA THR A 249 29.13 12.82 0.65
C THR A 249 29.68 13.06 -0.76
N GLY A 250 29.02 13.89 -1.59
CA GLY A 250 29.45 14.19 -2.96
C GLY A 250 30.19 15.52 -3.11
N ASP A 251 31.20 15.57 -3.99
CA ASP A 251 31.97 16.79 -4.28
C ASP A 251 31.18 17.84 -5.07
N HIS A 252 30.13 17.43 -5.77
CA HIS A 252 29.30 18.28 -6.63
C HIS A 252 27.85 17.82 -6.70
N GLY A 253 26.93 18.78 -6.73
CA GLY A 253 25.51 18.53 -6.91
C GLY A 253 25.20 17.85 -8.24
N LEU A 254 24.23 16.93 -8.24
CA LEU A 254 23.87 16.14 -9.43
C LEU A 254 22.67 16.74 -10.17
N SER A 255 22.38 18.02 -9.94
CA SER A 255 21.24 18.74 -10.53
C SER A 255 21.32 18.89 -12.04
N ASP A 256 22.51 18.90 -12.65
CA ASP A 256 22.66 18.93 -14.11
C ASP A 256 22.44 17.53 -14.70
N LEU A 257 21.27 17.31 -15.29
CA LEU A 257 20.86 16.01 -15.82
C LEU A 257 21.71 15.53 -17.01
N GLU A 258 22.07 16.45 -17.90
CA GLU A 258 22.75 16.15 -19.16
C GLU A 258 24.28 16.13 -18.98
N GLY A 259 24.83 17.08 -18.24
CA GLY A 259 26.29 17.20 -18.09
C GLY A 259 26.86 16.25 -17.04
N VAL A 260 26.30 16.30 -15.83
CA VAL A 260 26.88 15.64 -14.66
C VAL A 260 26.19 14.31 -14.38
N ARG A 261 24.86 14.29 -14.27
CA ARG A 261 24.10 13.08 -13.88
C ARG A 261 24.29 11.95 -14.89
N GLU A 262 24.22 12.23 -16.20
CA GLU A 262 24.46 11.24 -17.26
C GLU A 262 25.85 10.59 -17.14
N LYS A 263 26.89 11.41 -16.91
CA LYS A 263 28.27 10.95 -16.79
C LYS A 263 28.49 10.10 -15.54
N GLU A 264 27.88 10.48 -14.43
CA GLU A 264 28.00 9.79 -13.16
C GLU A 264 27.17 8.49 -13.12
N PHE A 265 25.94 8.54 -13.65
CA PHE A 265 24.96 7.45 -13.62
C PHE A 265 24.47 7.04 -15.02
N PRO A 266 25.34 6.43 -15.86
CA PRO A 266 25.01 6.10 -17.24
C PRO A 266 23.86 5.07 -17.37
N VAL A 267 23.58 4.32 -16.30
CA VAL A 267 22.44 3.38 -16.25
C VAL A 267 21.10 4.11 -16.43
N LEU A 268 20.99 5.37 -15.99
CA LEU A 268 19.76 6.15 -16.09
C LEU A 268 19.39 6.51 -17.54
N GLU A 269 20.37 6.67 -18.43
CA GLU A 269 20.12 6.92 -19.86
C GLU A 269 19.46 5.72 -20.54
N GLN A 270 19.79 4.51 -20.10
CA GLN A 270 19.18 3.28 -20.63
C GLN A 270 17.68 3.18 -20.30
N LEU A 271 17.22 3.91 -19.27
CA LEU A 271 15.81 3.92 -18.85
C LEU A 271 14.98 4.92 -19.65
N SER A 272 15.60 5.95 -20.20
CA SER A 272 14.91 7.07 -20.84
C SER A 272 15.70 7.54 -22.07
N PRO A 273 15.81 6.69 -23.11
CA PRO A 273 16.53 7.05 -24.31
C PRO A 273 15.88 8.24 -25.03
N PRO A 274 16.67 9.10 -25.69
CA PRO A 274 16.15 10.23 -26.43
C PRO A 274 15.24 9.78 -27.58
N ILE A 275 14.23 10.60 -27.89
CA ILE A 275 13.28 10.29 -28.96
C ILE A 275 13.98 10.47 -30.32
N GLN A 276 14.04 9.41 -31.13
CA GLN A 276 14.72 9.40 -32.43
C GLN A 276 14.06 10.30 -33.51
N LYS A 277 12.84 10.83 -33.27
CA LYS A 277 12.19 11.83 -34.14
C LYS A 277 11.46 12.88 -33.29
N PRO A 278 11.78 14.18 -33.42
CA PRO A 278 10.98 15.21 -32.80
C PRO A 278 9.56 15.09 -33.35
N SER A 279 8.62 14.72 -32.48
CA SER A 279 7.22 15.07 -32.73
C SER A 279 7.17 16.61 -32.79
N PRO A 280 6.30 17.23 -33.60
CA PRO A 280 6.19 18.68 -33.62
C PRO A 280 6.08 19.20 -32.18
N PRO A 281 6.73 20.34 -31.86
CA PRO A 281 6.78 20.86 -30.51
C PRO A 281 5.36 20.90 -29.98
N ILE A 282 5.11 20.12 -28.93
CA ILE A 282 3.90 20.31 -28.15
C ILE A 282 4.15 21.67 -27.50
N GLU A 283 3.57 22.73 -28.07
CA GLU A 283 3.31 23.97 -27.35
C GLU A 283 2.36 23.61 -26.20
N GLU A 284 2.91 22.96 -25.18
CA GLU A 284 2.27 22.73 -23.91
C GLU A 284 2.29 24.11 -23.24
N VAL A 285 1.15 24.79 -23.39
CA VAL A 285 0.73 25.92 -22.58
C VAL A 285 0.90 25.50 -21.11
N PHE A 286 2.06 25.83 -20.53
CA PHE A 286 2.30 25.82 -19.09
C PHE A 286 1.54 26.99 -18.46
N THR A 287 0.21 27.01 -18.60
CA THR A 287 -0.62 27.70 -17.61
C THR A 287 -0.67 26.80 -16.37
N PRO A 288 -0.59 27.36 -15.15
CA PRO A 288 -0.87 26.60 -13.94
C PRO A 288 -2.19 25.87 -14.14
N VAL A 289 -2.13 24.54 -14.09
CA VAL A 289 -3.25 23.65 -14.40
C VAL A 289 -4.41 24.02 -13.47
N LYS A 290 -5.44 24.70 -14.00
CA LYS A 290 -6.79 24.55 -13.45
C LYS A 290 -7.10 23.05 -13.54
N GLU A 291 -7.43 22.42 -12.43
CA GLU A 291 -7.57 20.96 -12.21
C GLU A 291 -8.49 20.17 -13.16
N GLU A 292 -9.06 20.77 -14.20
CA GLU A 292 -9.88 20.08 -15.21
C GLU A 292 -9.04 19.69 -16.44
N SER A 293 -8.12 18.73 -16.26
CA SER A 293 -7.44 18.12 -17.41
C SER A 293 -8.37 17.19 -18.17
N SER A 294 -8.64 17.52 -19.43
CA SER A 294 -9.25 16.61 -20.41
C SER A 294 -8.34 15.37 -20.57
N PRO A 295 -8.89 14.16 -20.78
CA PRO A 295 -8.08 12.97 -20.92
C PRO A 295 -7.25 13.06 -22.21
N ILE A 296 -5.94 13.30 -22.06
CA ILE A 296 -4.97 13.10 -23.15
C ILE A 296 -5.16 11.67 -23.63
N LYS A 297 -5.68 11.51 -24.87
CA LYS A 297 -5.78 10.20 -25.51
C LYS A 297 -4.37 9.61 -25.57
N ASP A 298 -4.17 8.50 -24.85
CA ASP A 298 -2.89 7.81 -24.66
C ASP A 298 -2.18 7.55 -26.00
N ALA A 299 -1.30 8.46 -26.44
CA ALA A 299 -0.42 8.32 -27.59
C ALA A 299 0.80 7.44 -27.28
N TYR A 300 0.61 6.36 -26.51
CA TYR A 300 1.68 5.44 -26.13
C TYR A 300 1.50 4.09 -26.85
N PRO A 301 2.49 3.62 -27.63
CA PRO A 301 2.44 2.30 -28.25
C PRO A 301 2.42 1.19 -27.18
N ARG A 302 1.56 0.19 -27.39
CA ARG A 302 1.15 -0.84 -26.40
C ARG A 302 2.22 -1.87 -26.00
N ASN A 303 3.41 -1.90 -26.63
CA ASN A 303 4.20 -3.15 -26.69
C ASN A 303 5.66 -3.09 -26.19
N GLU A 304 6.15 -2.00 -25.64
CA GLU A 304 7.55 -1.98 -25.17
C GLU A 304 7.63 -2.23 -23.66
N LYS A 305 8.55 -3.12 -23.27
CA LYS A 305 9.11 -3.30 -21.91
C LYS A 305 9.76 -2.00 -21.43
N ARG A 306 8.98 -0.92 -21.31
CA ARG A 306 9.53 0.38 -20.95
C ARG A 306 9.75 0.41 -19.46
N ARG A 307 11.01 0.62 -19.10
CA ARG A 307 11.41 1.02 -17.77
C ARG A 307 10.93 2.45 -17.54
N HIS A 308 10.66 2.82 -16.29
CA HIS A 308 10.04 4.09 -15.96
C HIS A 308 11.00 4.95 -15.13
N ARG A 309 11.21 6.20 -15.57
CA ARG A 309 11.97 7.21 -14.83
C ARG A 309 11.05 8.37 -14.48
N ILE A 310 11.04 8.76 -13.21
CA ILE A 310 10.21 9.82 -12.65
C ILE A 310 11.12 10.70 -11.82
N LEU A 311 11.09 11.99 -12.13
CA LEU A 311 11.78 13.03 -11.38
C LEU A 311 10.80 13.68 -10.41
N VAL A 312 11.25 13.95 -9.20
CA VAL A 312 10.51 14.66 -8.16
C VAL A 312 11.27 15.95 -7.85
N THR A 313 10.59 17.08 -7.67
CA THR A 313 11.25 18.36 -7.42
C THR A 313 10.40 19.27 -6.54
N SER A 314 11.00 20.09 -5.68
CA SER A 314 10.30 21.17 -4.97
C SER A 314 9.94 22.37 -5.86
N GLY A 315 10.31 22.34 -7.15
CA GLY A 315 10.01 23.43 -8.08
C GLY A 315 10.94 24.64 -7.94
N GLN A 316 12.06 24.50 -7.24
CA GLN A 316 13.06 25.55 -7.13
C GLN A 316 13.60 25.93 -8.51
N SER A 317 13.66 27.24 -8.80
CA SER A 317 14.28 27.76 -10.01
C SER A 317 15.79 27.82 -9.81
N THR A 318 16.53 27.02 -10.57
CA THR A 318 18.00 27.01 -10.59
C THR A 318 18.52 27.48 -11.96
N GLU A 319 19.81 27.83 -12.05
CA GLU A 319 20.46 28.16 -13.31
C GLU A 319 20.33 27.02 -14.35
N HIS A 320 20.31 25.76 -13.90
CA HIS A 320 20.14 24.58 -14.75
C HIS A 320 18.70 24.29 -15.16
N SER A 321 17.71 25.04 -14.64
CA SER A 321 16.29 24.72 -14.81
C SER A 321 15.86 24.67 -16.29
N ALA A 322 16.40 25.54 -17.15
CA ALA A 322 16.10 25.52 -18.58
C ALA A 322 16.69 24.29 -19.30
N LYS A 323 17.95 23.93 -18.98
CA LYS A 323 18.62 22.73 -19.54
C LYS A 323 17.90 21.45 -19.10
N ASN A 324 17.60 21.33 -17.80
CA ASN A 324 16.87 20.19 -17.27
C ASN A 324 15.47 20.07 -17.89
N ARG A 325 14.73 21.17 -18.06
CA ARG A 325 13.43 21.15 -18.75
C ARG A 325 13.54 20.60 -20.17
N LYS A 326 14.55 21.04 -20.93
CA LYS A 326 14.83 20.54 -22.28
C LYS A 326 15.12 19.04 -22.26
N TYR A 327 16.05 18.60 -21.41
CA TYR A 327 16.41 17.18 -21.25
C TYR A 327 15.19 16.30 -20.89
N ILE A 328 14.36 16.76 -19.94
CA ILE A 328 13.14 16.08 -19.49
C ILE A 328 12.15 15.93 -20.64
N ALA A 329 11.93 16.99 -21.41
CA ALA A 329 11.02 17.00 -22.55
C ALA A 329 11.48 16.05 -23.67
N GLU A 330 12.76 16.08 -24.02
CA GLU A 330 13.37 15.24 -25.07
C GLU A 330 13.30 13.75 -24.76
N ARG A 331 13.26 13.38 -23.48
CA ARG A 331 13.20 11.99 -23.00
C ARG A 331 11.83 11.58 -22.45
N ARG A 332 10.83 12.48 -22.46
CA ARG A 332 9.48 12.28 -21.89
C ARG A 332 9.50 11.77 -20.44
N ILE A 333 10.46 12.25 -19.66
CA ILE A 333 10.56 11.90 -18.24
C ILE A 333 9.40 12.59 -17.50
N ARG A 334 8.73 11.88 -16.59
CA ARG A 334 7.66 12.49 -15.80
C ARG A 334 8.27 13.30 -14.66
N LEU A 335 7.80 14.53 -14.51
CA LEU A 335 8.17 15.43 -13.44
C LEU A 335 6.99 15.56 -12.46
N LEU A 336 7.26 15.33 -11.18
CA LEU A 336 6.33 15.53 -10.08
C LEU A 336 6.84 16.65 -9.18
N TYR A 337 5.92 17.37 -8.55
CA TYR A 337 6.25 18.51 -7.69
C TYR A 337 6.00 18.18 -6.23
N LYS A 338 7.03 18.30 -5.39
CA LYS A 338 6.88 18.38 -3.93
C LYS A 338 6.16 19.71 -3.63
N PRO A 339 5.26 19.73 -2.66
CA PRO A 339 4.92 18.59 -1.81
C PRO A 339 3.94 17.63 -2.49
N LEU A 340 4.25 16.33 -2.51
CA LEU A 340 3.31 15.30 -2.97
C LEU A 340 2.60 14.71 -1.76
N ALA A 341 1.27 14.84 -1.69
CA ALA A 341 0.49 14.22 -0.62
C ALA A 341 0.35 12.72 -0.83
N GLY A 342 1.33 11.97 -0.35
CA GLY A 342 1.22 10.55 -0.07
C GLY A 342 1.34 9.59 -1.26
N ILE A 343 1.28 8.31 -0.92
CA ILE A 343 1.70 7.19 -1.76
C ILE A 343 0.81 7.08 -3.01
N PHE A 344 -0.50 7.30 -2.85
CA PHE A 344 -1.44 7.29 -3.97
C PHE A 344 -1.25 8.47 -4.92
N SER A 345 -0.86 9.65 -4.42
CA SER A 345 -0.57 10.80 -5.27
C SER A 345 0.67 10.57 -6.10
N ILE A 346 1.75 10.04 -5.49
CA ILE A 346 2.97 9.67 -6.23
C ILE A 346 2.62 8.70 -7.37
N TRP A 347 1.82 7.68 -7.09
CA TRP A 347 1.47 6.65 -8.07
C TRP A 347 0.51 7.14 -9.16
N GLY A 348 -0.48 7.95 -8.80
CA GLY A 348 -1.48 8.50 -9.72
C GLY A 348 -0.93 9.63 -10.58
N LYS A 349 -0.22 10.61 -9.98
CA LYS A 349 0.33 11.77 -10.70
C LYS A 349 1.48 11.35 -11.64
N SER A 350 2.24 10.29 -11.32
CA SER A 350 3.22 9.70 -12.26
C SER A 350 2.57 8.97 -13.44
N GLY A 351 1.27 8.65 -13.34
CA GLY A 351 0.53 7.84 -14.30
C GLY A 351 0.89 6.35 -14.27
N LEU A 352 1.61 5.88 -13.26
CA LEU A 352 2.00 4.48 -13.13
C LEU A 352 0.76 3.57 -13.00
N ASP A 353 -0.30 4.04 -12.35
CA ASP A 353 -1.62 3.41 -12.26
C ASP A 353 -2.21 3.00 -13.63
N ARG A 354 -1.92 3.76 -14.70
CA ARG A 354 -2.41 3.54 -16.07
C ARG A 354 -1.37 2.90 -16.99
N ARG A 355 -0.10 3.26 -16.79
CA ARG A 355 1.04 2.91 -17.68
C ARG A 355 1.59 1.53 -17.42
N LEU A 356 1.72 1.14 -16.15
CA LEU A 356 2.21 -0.19 -15.82
C LEU A 356 1.15 -1.20 -16.25
N ARG A 357 1.47 -1.94 -17.30
CA ARG A 357 0.66 -3.05 -17.82
C ARG A 357 1.60 -4.18 -18.13
N TRP A 358 1.41 -5.32 -17.50
CA TRP A 358 2.02 -6.55 -17.97
C TRP A 358 0.92 -7.50 -18.39
N PRO A 359 1.11 -8.19 -19.52
CA PRO A 359 0.28 -9.32 -19.84
C PRO A 359 0.53 -10.37 -18.75
N ASP A 360 -0.55 -10.80 -18.11
CA ASP A 360 -0.52 -12.01 -17.29
C ASP A 360 -0.48 -13.18 -18.28
N LYS A 361 0.71 -13.46 -18.83
CA LYS A 361 0.95 -14.61 -19.71
C LYS A 361 0.85 -15.87 -18.87
N MET A 362 -0.37 -16.36 -18.70
CA MET A 362 -0.58 -17.71 -18.21
C MET A 362 -0.24 -18.67 -19.34
N GLU A 363 0.96 -19.24 -19.30
CA GLU A 363 1.45 -20.18 -20.30
C GLU A 363 0.54 -21.41 -20.36
N ARG A 364 -0.39 -21.41 -21.31
CA ARG A 364 -1.16 -22.61 -21.68
C ARG A 364 -0.27 -23.47 -22.56
N LYS A 365 0.50 -24.38 -21.97
CA LYS A 365 0.96 -25.56 -22.73
C LYS A 365 -0.25 -26.47 -23.00
N LYS A 366 -1.01 -26.19 -24.06
CA LYS A 366 -1.88 -27.19 -24.71
C LYS A 366 -1.76 -27.04 -26.22
N LYS A 367 -1.34 -28.13 -26.88
CA LYS A 367 -1.04 -28.19 -28.31
C LYS A 367 -2.26 -27.98 -29.23
N ASP A 368 -3.49 -28.25 -28.79
CA ASP A 368 -4.60 -28.40 -29.75
C ASP A 368 -5.96 -27.84 -29.29
N ALA A 369 -6.09 -26.52 -29.01
CA ALA A 369 -7.43 -25.91 -28.85
C ALA A 369 -7.46 -24.38 -29.09
N TRP A 370 -8.29 -23.97 -30.05
CA TRP A 370 -8.67 -22.58 -30.37
C TRP A 370 -9.49 -21.92 -29.25
N ILE A 371 -8.88 -21.61 -28.11
CA ILE A 371 -9.48 -20.72 -27.12
C ILE A 371 -8.72 -19.41 -27.13
N THR A 372 -9.41 -18.34 -27.49
CA THR A 372 -8.93 -16.95 -27.44
C THR A 372 -8.32 -16.67 -26.07
N GLU A 373 -7.01 -16.45 -26.06
CA GLU A 373 -6.22 -16.08 -24.90
C GLU A 373 -6.71 -14.71 -24.40
N VAL A 374 -7.58 -14.68 -23.40
CA VAL A 374 -7.96 -13.41 -22.77
C VAL A 374 -6.82 -13.01 -21.83
N GLU A 375 -5.84 -12.27 -22.35
CA GLU A 375 -4.82 -11.62 -21.52
C GLU A 375 -5.51 -10.67 -20.53
N LYS A 376 -5.61 -11.08 -19.26
CA LYS A 376 -6.00 -10.15 -18.18
C LYS A 376 -4.81 -9.23 -17.95
N THR A 377 -4.82 -8.04 -18.53
CA THR A 377 -3.80 -7.02 -18.20
C THR A 377 -4.10 -6.44 -16.83
N ARG A 378 -3.23 -6.68 -15.84
CA ARG A 378 -3.26 -5.91 -14.60
C ARG A 378 -2.62 -4.54 -14.85
N ARG A 379 -3.22 -3.51 -14.27
CA ARG A 379 -2.75 -2.13 -14.39
C ARG A 379 -2.20 -1.65 -13.05
N GLY A 380 -1.12 -0.87 -13.10
CA GLY A 380 -0.67 -0.10 -11.94
C GLY A 380 0.12 -0.85 -10.88
N THR A 381 0.66 -2.04 -11.15
CA THR A 381 1.57 -2.73 -10.21
C THR A 381 2.84 -3.24 -10.92
N GLY A 382 3.74 -3.93 -10.23
CA GLY A 382 4.90 -4.59 -10.83
C GLY A 382 4.53 -5.94 -11.44
N LYS A 383 5.35 -6.42 -12.38
CA LYS A 383 5.20 -7.74 -12.99
C LYS A 383 5.25 -8.85 -11.93
N GLY A 384 4.32 -9.79 -12.04
CA GLY A 384 4.18 -10.91 -11.10
C GLY A 384 3.46 -10.54 -9.79
N TYR A 385 3.23 -9.25 -9.54
CA TYR A 385 2.53 -8.79 -8.36
C TYR A 385 1.01 -8.80 -8.58
N VAL A 386 0.34 -9.69 -7.85
CA VAL A 386 -1.10 -9.92 -7.94
C VAL A 386 -1.69 -9.72 -6.54
N TRP A 387 -2.20 -8.52 -6.27
CA TRP A 387 -2.80 -8.19 -4.98
C TRP A 387 -4.10 -7.37 -5.10
N PRO A 388 -5.14 -7.67 -4.30
CA PRO A 388 -5.33 -8.93 -3.56
C PRO A 388 -5.26 -10.17 -4.46
N PRO A 389 -5.11 -11.37 -3.88
CA PRO A 389 -5.05 -12.60 -4.66
C PRO A 389 -6.31 -12.78 -5.50
N ASP A 390 -6.19 -13.20 -6.76
CA ASP A 390 -7.36 -13.60 -7.55
C ASP A 390 -7.85 -14.98 -7.07
N TRP A 391 -8.62 -14.98 -5.99
CA TRP A 391 -9.14 -16.20 -5.39
C TRP A 391 -10.02 -17.02 -6.34
N ARG A 392 -10.67 -16.38 -7.33
CA ARG A 392 -11.45 -17.13 -8.33
C ARG A 392 -10.54 -17.94 -9.23
N GLU A 393 -9.41 -17.34 -9.62
CA GLU A 393 -8.38 -18.01 -10.40
C GLU A 393 -7.77 -19.18 -9.65
N ILE A 394 -7.34 -18.92 -8.41
CA ILE A 394 -6.69 -19.92 -7.54
C ILE A 394 -7.62 -21.11 -7.35
N GLU A 395 -8.88 -20.87 -6.95
CA GLU A 395 -9.88 -21.94 -6.78
C GLU A 395 -10.16 -22.70 -8.09
N ARG A 396 -10.15 -22.03 -9.24
CA ARG A 396 -10.33 -22.70 -10.53
C ARG A 396 -9.16 -23.63 -10.85
N ILE A 397 -7.93 -23.19 -10.61
CA ILE A 397 -6.75 -24.03 -10.83
C ILE A 397 -6.79 -25.23 -9.88
N GLU A 398 -7.10 -25.01 -8.60
CA GLU A 398 -7.24 -26.09 -7.61
C GLU A 398 -8.31 -27.11 -8.00
N ARG A 399 -9.48 -26.66 -8.48
CA ARG A 399 -10.53 -27.58 -8.96
C ARG A 399 -10.09 -28.42 -10.14
N LYS A 400 -9.35 -27.82 -11.09
CA LYS A 400 -8.86 -28.52 -12.26
C LYS A 400 -7.83 -29.58 -11.89
N GLU A 401 -6.93 -29.26 -10.97
CA GLU A 401 -5.95 -30.22 -10.45
C GLU A 401 -6.59 -31.38 -9.67
N ARG A 402 -7.70 -31.12 -8.96
CA ARG A 402 -8.50 -32.20 -8.33
C ARG A 402 -9.16 -33.11 -9.37
N GLN A 403 -9.72 -32.54 -10.44
CA GLN A 403 -10.34 -33.31 -11.54
C GLN A 403 -9.34 -34.19 -12.29
N ASP A 404 -8.08 -33.76 -12.40
CA ASP A 404 -7.02 -34.51 -13.08
C ASP A 404 -6.49 -35.71 -12.24
N GLY A 405 -7.17 -36.10 -11.15
CA GLY A 405 -6.97 -37.39 -10.47
C GLY A 405 -6.41 -37.36 -9.04
N ASP A 406 -6.39 -36.21 -8.36
CA ASP A 406 -5.97 -36.10 -6.95
C ASP A 406 -7.16 -35.82 -6.02
N GLU A 407 -8.18 -36.69 -6.08
CA GLU A 407 -9.43 -36.55 -5.29
C GLU A 407 -9.22 -36.70 -3.78
N SER A 408 -8.06 -37.17 -3.32
CA SER A 408 -7.84 -37.52 -1.90
C SER A 408 -7.58 -36.33 -0.97
N LYS A 409 -7.58 -35.07 -1.43
CA LYS A 409 -6.98 -33.97 -0.65
C LYS A 409 -7.82 -32.69 -0.61
N SER A 410 -8.80 -32.66 0.29
CA SER A 410 -9.40 -31.41 0.75
C SER A 410 -8.40 -30.64 1.62
N GLY A 411 -7.58 -29.78 1.02
CA GLY A 411 -6.77 -28.82 1.77
C GLY A 411 -7.63 -27.96 2.69
N GLY A 412 -7.24 -27.86 3.96
CA GLY A 412 -7.95 -27.04 4.95
C GLY A 412 -8.00 -25.56 4.54
N HIS A 413 -9.10 -24.89 4.86
CA HIS A 413 -9.39 -23.51 4.44
C HIS A 413 -8.58 -22.41 5.15
N SER A 414 -7.56 -22.76 5.92
CA SER A 414 -6.78 -21.82 6.73
C SER A 414 -5.40 -21.60 6.10
N SER A 415 -4.81 -20.41 6.28
CA SER A 415 -3.37 -20.24 6.01
C SER A 415 -2.58 -21.33 6.73
N PRO A 416 -1.50 -21.86 6.12
CA PRO A 416 -0.57 -22.73 6.83
C PRO A 416 -0.21 -22.10 8.19
N GLY A 417 -0.32 -22.87 9.28
CA GLY A 417 -0.12 -22.34 10.64
C GLY A 417 1.22 -21.60 10.81
N ILE A 418 2.23 -22.01 10.05
CA ILE A 418 3.54 -21.36 9.99
C ILE A 418 3.47 -19.93 9.43
N LEU A 419 2.72 -19.69 8.35
CA LEU A 419 2.58 -18.34 7.78
C LEU A 419 1.79 -17.42 8.72
N LEU A 420 0.80 -17.96 9.43
CA LEU A 420 0.10 -17.23 10.48
C LEU A 420 1.04 -16.86 11.64
N LEU A 421 1.94 -17.76 12.03
CA LEU A 421 2.92 -17.49 13.08
C LEU A 421 3.88 -16.35 12.68
N ILE A 422 4.41 -16.39 11.45
CA ILE A 422 5.25 -15.30 10.90
C ILE A 422 4.47 -14.00 10.86
N ALA A 423 3.23 -14.00 10.33
CA ALA A 423 2.39 -12.82 10.24
C ALA A 423 2.07 -12.21 11.61
N ARG A 424 1.82 -13.05 12.63
CA ARG A 424 1.61 -12.58 14.01
C ARG A 424 2.85 -11.91 14.59
N SER A 425 4.05 -12.43 14.29
CA SER A 425 5.30 -11.79 14.69
C SER A 425 5.43 -10.38 14.07
N LEU A 426 5.22 -10.28 12.74
CA LEU A 426 5.22 -9.00 12.02
C LEU A 426 4.18 -8.01 12.58
N ILE A 427 2.93 -8.46 12.82
CA ILE A 427 1.84 -7.66 13.39
C ILE A 427 2.17 -7.20 14.81
N GLY A 428 2.69 -8.08 15.67
CA GLY A 428 3.07 -7.74 17.04
C GLY A 428 4.15 -6.67 17.08
N ARG A 429 5.15 -6.78 16.20
CA ARG A 429 6.21 -5.77 16.04
C ARG A 429 5.66 -4.45 15.51
N ALA A 430 4.82 -4.48 14.48
CA ALA A 430 4.16 -3.29 13.94
C ALA A 430 3.30 -2.60 15.02
N LYS A 431 2.51 -3.32 15.81
CA LYS A 431 1.76 -2.74 16.94
C LYS A 431 2.64 -2.06 17.96
N SER A 432 3.79 -2.65 18.29
CA SER A 432 4.72 -2.07 19.27
C SER A 432 5.28 -0.72 18.83
N MET A 433 5.36 -0.46 17.51
CA MET A 433 5.78 0.83 16.96
C MET A 433 4.68 1.90 17.08
N LEU A 434 3.39 1.53 17.00
CA LEU A 434 2.26 2.45 17.24
C LEU A 434 2.03 2.78 18.71
N ALA A 435 2.64 2.03 19.64
CA ALA A 435 2.52 2.33 21.07
C ALA A 435 3.25 3.63 21.45
N LYS A 436 4.10 4.16 20.57
CA LYS A 436 4.71 5.48 20.69
C LYS A 436 3.71 6.54 20.22
N GLU A 437 3.56 7.64 20.96
CA GLU A 437 2.55 8.67 20.68
C GLU A 437 2.67 9.31 19.28
N SER A 438 3.86 9.26 18.66
CA SER A 438 4.07 9.67 17.27
C SER A 438 5.29 8.93 16.68
N PRO A 439 5.10 7.86 15.88
CA PRO A 439 6.22 7.18 15.22
C PRO A 439 6.93 8.13 14.26
N SER A 440 8.24 8.02 14.03
CA SER A 440 8.89 8.80 12.94
C SER A 440 8.39 8.36 11.56
N VAL A 441 8.68 9.11 10.49
CA VAL A 441 8.35 8.69 9.11
C VAL A 441 8.98 7.34 8.79
N GLU A 442 10.25 7.14 9.13
CA GLU A 442 10.94 5.87 8.94
C GLU A 442 10.27 4.73 9.72
N GLU A 443 9.91 4.94 10.99
CA GLU A 443 9.21 3.94 11.80
C GLU A 443 7.82 3.65 11.24
N ALA A 444 7.12 4.67 10.74
CA ALA A 444 5.82 4.52 10.15
C ALA A 444 5.90 3.70 8.84
N VAL A 445 6.84 4.02 7.96
CA VAL A 445 7.12 3.25 6.75
C VAL A 445 7.51 1.80 7.07
N ARG A 446 8.36 1.60 8.09
CA ARG A 446 8.75 0.27 8.57
C ARG A 446 7.53 -0.52 9.06
N GLY A 447 6.69 0.09 9.89
CA GLY A 447 5.44 -0.50 10.35
C GLY A 447 4.48 -0.85 9.20
N ALA A 448 4.42 0.02 8.17
CA ALA A 448 3.62 -0.20 6.97
C ALA A 448 4.11 -1.41 6.17
N VAL A 449 5.44 -1.59 6.04
CA VAL A 449 6.04 -2.78 5.40
C VAL A 449 5.71 -4.05 6.18
N LEU A 450 5.93 -4.05 7.50
CA LEU A 450 5.66 -5.21 8.36
C LEU A 450 4.18 -5.65 8.24
N ALA A 451 3.26 -4.68 8.32
CA ALA A 451 1.83 -4.94 8.19
C ALA A 451 1.44 -5.39 6.77
N CYS A 452 2.03 -4.80 5.73
CA CYS A 452 1.80 -5.20 4.34
C CYS A 452 2.27 -6.64 4.09
N ASP A 453 3.47 -7.01 4.55
CA ASP A 453 4.01 -8.36 4.38
C ASP A 453 3.20 -9.38 5.18
N ALA A 454 2.78 -9.05 6.41
CA ALA A 454 1.89 -9.90 7.18
C ALA A 454 0.58 -10.15 6.42
N LEU A 455 -0.04 -9.10 5.89
CA LEU A 455 -1.28 -9.21 5.13
C LEU A 455 -1.08 -10.09 3.88
N GLU A 456 0.02 -9.91 3.15
CA GLU A 456 0.36 -10.70 1.96
C GLU A 456 0.59 -12.18 2.26
N LEU A 457 1.29 -12.50 3.36
CA LEU A 457 1.52 -13.88 3.81
C LEU A 457 0.24 -14.58 4.25
N LEU A 458 -0.75 -13.84 4.75
CA LEU A 458 -2.06 -14.38 5.15
C LEU A 458 -3.00 -14.59 3.95
N GLY A 459 -2.91 -13.75 2.91
CA GLY A 459 -3.80 -13.79 1.75
C GLY A 459 -5.29 -13.53 2.06
N GLY A 460 -5.62 -13.19 3.31
CA GLY A 460 -6.99 -13.07 3.81
C GLY A 460 -7.59 -14.35 4.41
N LYS A 461 -6.89 -15.50 4.38
CA LYS A 461 -7.42 -16.79 4.88
C LYS A 461 -7.68 -16.84 6.38
N THR A 462 -6.93 -16.07 7.15
CA THR A 462 -7.15 -15.88 8.58
C THR A 462 -7.78 -14.51 8.78
N PRO A 463 -9.10 -14.37 8.57
CA PRO A 463 -9.67 -13.08 8.24
C PRO A 463 -9.54 -12.03 9.35
N THR A 464 -9.59 -12.44 10.62
CA THR A 464 -9.41 -11.55 11.76
C THR A 464 -8.00 -10.97 11.80
N THR A 465 -6.98 -11.83 11.73
CA THR A 465 -5.57 -11.41 11.69
C THR A 465 -5.23 -10.63 10.41
N ALA A 466 -5.85 -10.99 9.28
CA ALA A 466 -5.67 -10.25 8.03
C ALA A 466 -6.31 -8.85 8.08
N ALA A 467 -7.50 -8.72 8.68
CA ALA A 467 -8.15 -7.41 8.88
C ALA A 467 -7.33 -6.51 9.82
N GLU A 468 -6.71 -7.09 10.83
CA GLU A 468 -5.78 -6.39 11.72
C GLU A 468 -4.53 -5.90 10.97
N ALA A 469 -3.89 -6.76 10.18
CA ALA A 469 -2.76 -6.36 9.33
C ALA A 469 -3.15 -5.26 8.33
N LEU A 470 -4.32 -5.37 7.70
CA LEU A 470 -4.88 -4.35 6.81
C LEU A 470 -5.04 -3.01 7.52
N SER A 471 -5.56 -3.02 8.75
CA SER A 471 -5.72 -1.80 9.54
C SER A 471 -4.38 -1.16 9.86
N LEU A 472 -3.42 -1.93 10.38
CA LEU A 472 -2.08 -1.44 10.71
C LEU A 472 -1.38 -0.84 9.49
N LYS A 473 -1.46 -1.51 8.34
CA LYS A 473 -0.89 -1.03 7.07
C LYS A 473 -1.38 0.38 6.74
N HIS A 474 -2.69 0.59 6.69
CA HIS A 474 -3.24 1.90 6.32
C HIS A 474 -3.05 2.96 7.39
N ARG A 475 -3.01 2.59 8.68
CA ARG A 475 -2.67 3.52 9.77
C ARG A 475 -1.24 4.02 9.64
N PHE A 476 -0.29 3.12 9.42
CA PHE A 476 1.11 3.47 9.27
C PHE A 476 1.39 4.27 8.00
N GLU A 477 0.77 3.88 6.87
CA GLU A 477 0.78 4.68 5.65
C GLU A 477 0.32 6.12 5.94
N LEU A 478 -0.81 6.28 6.64
CA LEU A 478 -1.34 7.60 6.94
C LEU A 478 -0.48 8.39 7.94
N HIS A 479 0.09 7.75 8.97
CA HIS A 479 1.06 8.40 9.87
C HIS A 479 2.26 8.94 9.08
N ALA A 480 2.84 8.14 8.18
CA ALA A 480 3.93 8.59 7.34
C ALA A 480 3.51 9.78 6.47
N GLU A 481 2.34 9.70 5.81
CA GLU A 481 1.83 10.77 4.95
C GLU A 481 1.54 12.07 5.70
N CYS A 482 0.99 12.02 6.91
CA CYS A 482 0.70 13.21 7.72
C CYS A 482 1.96 13.90 8.29
N GLN A 483 3.10 13.21 8.32
CA GLN A 483 4.33 13.72 8.94
C GLN A 483 5.28 14.43 7.98
N PHE A 484 5.10 14.27 6.67
CA PHE A 484 5.93 14.98 5.71
C PHE A 484 5.66 16.48 5.79
N VAL A 485 6.69 17.23 6.16
CA VAL A 485 6.63 18.69 6.20
C VAL A 485 6.40 19.20 4.79
N GLY A 486 5.38 20.05 4.66
CA GLY A 486 5.01 20.67 3.41
C GLY A 486 3.96 19.89 2.62
N VAL A 487 3.57 18.66 2.96
CA VAL A 487 2.53 17.88 2.25
C VAL A 487 1.40 18.76 1.75
N GLU A 488 1.08 18.63 0.46
CA GLU A 488 -0.06 19.29 -0.20
C GLU A 488 -1.26 19.18 0.74
N HIS A 489 -2.00 20.28 0.96
CA HIS A 489 -3.06 20.37 1.96
C HIS A 489 -4.17 19.31 1.84
N HIS A 490 -4.11 18.42 0.84
CA HIS A 490 -5.09 17.39 0.59
C HIS A 490 -4.47 15.99 0.43
N ILE A 491 -4.72 15.08 1.39
CA ILE A 491 -4.36 13.66 1.25
C ILE A 491 -5.51 12.94 0.51
N PRO A 492 -5.26 12.27 -0.63
CA PRO A 492 -6.33 11.67 -1.42
C PRO A 492 -6.92 10.44 -0.72
N MET A 493 -8.07 10.62 -0.05
CA MET A 493 -8.72 9.53 0.69
C MET A 493 -9.52 8.57 -0.19
N LYS A 494 -10.02 9.00 -1.35
CA LYS A 494 -10.83 8.14 -2.24
C LYS A 494 -10.08 6.89 -2.73
N PRO A 495 -8.85 6.97 -3.28
CA PRO A 495 -8.10 5.79 -3.69
C PRO A 495 -7.88 4.82 -2.52
N ARG A 496 -7.56 5.37 -1.33
CA ARG A 496 -7.42 4.60 -0.09
C ARG A 496 -8.70 3.86 0.26
N PHE A 497 -9.88 4.50 0.20
CA PHE A 497 -11.16 3.85 0.48
C PHE A 497 -11.52 2.73 -0.49
N GLU A 498 -11.26 2.92 -1.79
CA GLU A 498 -11.53 1.88 -2.80
C GLU A 498 -10.59 0.70 -2.63
N GLU A 499 -9.35 0.94 -2.21
CA GLU A 499 -8.44 -0.11 -1.85
C GLU A 499 -8.86 -0.86 -0.59
N ILE A 500 -9.14 -0.16 0.52
CA ILE A 500 -9.65 -0.76 1.76
C ILE A 500 -10.88 -1.63 1.47
N LYS A 501 -11.79 -1.15 0.62
CA LYS A 501 -12.96 -1.91 0.17
C LYS A 501 -12.54 -3.20 -0.54
N ARG A 502 -11.67 -3.12 -1.54
CA ARG A 502 -11.20 -4.27 -2.33
C ARG A 502 -10.48 -5.31 -1.46
N GLU A 503 -9.62 -4.87 -0.52
CA GLU A 503 -8.89 -5.76 0.38
C GLU A 503 -9.84 -6.39 1.42
N ALA A 504 -10.76 -5.60 1.99
CA ALA A 504 -11.78 -6.11 2.91
C ALA A 504 -12.73 -7.12 2.26
N GLU A 505 -13.14 -6.92 1.00
CA GLU A 505 -13.93 -7.88 0.23
C GLU A 505 -13.16 -9.19 -0.01
N SER A 506 -11.84 -9.10 -0.30
CA SER A 506 -10.98 -10.27 -0.43
C SER A 506 -10.85 -11.06 0.88
N ILE A 507 -10.66 -10.37 2.01
CA ILE A 507 -10.62 -10.98 3.34
C ILE A 507 -11.99 -11.59 3.70
N ALA A 508 -13.07 -10.86 3.42
CA ALA A 508 -14.43 -11.27 3.73
C ALA A 508 -14.85 -12.57 3.03
N ARG A 509 -14.19 -12.94 1.92
CA ARG A 509 -14.45 -14.19 1.19
C ARG A 509 -14.35 -15.44 2.06
N TRP A 510 -13.51 -15.39 3.11
CA TRP A 510 -13.25 -16.50 4.03
C TRP A 510 -14.28 -16.63 5.15
N PHE A 511 -15.21 -15.68 5.28
CA PHE A 511 -16.38 -15.83 6.16
C PHE A 511 -17.49 -16.63 5.47
N ARG A 512 -18.48 -17.04 6.26
CA ARG A 512 -19.69 -17.72 5.76
C ARG A 512 -20.37 -16.83 4.70
N PRO A 513 -20.93 -17.40 3.61
CA PRO A 513 -21.59 -16.63 2.54
C PRO A 513 -22.58 -15.56 3.03
N GLN A 514 -23.32 -15.86 4.09
CA GLN A 514 -24.32 -14.96 4.71
C GLN A 514 -23.69 -13.77 5.46
N GLU A 515 -22.43 -13.89 5.85
CA GLU A 515 -21.69 -12.91 6.67
C GLU A 515 -20.69 -12.11 5.86
N LYS A 516 -20.37 -12.50 4.61
CA LYS A 516 -19.30 -11.87 3.81
C LYS A 516 -19.49 -10.36 3.67
N ASP A 517 -20.68 -9.93 3.26
CA ASP A 517 -20.96 -8.51 3.05
C ASP A 517 -20.88 -7.74 4.38
N ARG A 518 -21.45 -8.30 5.45
CA ARG A 518 -21.42 -7.72 6.78
C ARG A 518 -19.99 -7.63 7.33
N ALA A 519 -19.19 -8.68 7.16
CA ALA A 519 -17.80 -8.73 7.58
C ALA A 519 -16.96 -7.70 6.82
N SER A 520 -17.11 -7.60 5.50
CA SER A 520 -16.45 -6.57 4.68
C SER A 520 -16.80 -5.17 5.17
N LEU A 521 -18.10 -4.89 5.38
CA LEU A 521 -18.54 -3.59 5.88
C LEU A 521 -18.00 -3.27 7.28
N ASN A 522 -17.99 -4.25 8.19
CA ASN A 522 -17.43 -4.09 9.54
C ASN A 522 -15.93 -3.78 9.50
N ILE A 523 -15.15 -4.54 8.71
CA ILE A 523 -13.70 -4.32 8.55
C ILE A 523 -13.45 -2.90 8.04
N ARG A 524 -14.20 -2.46 7.02
CA ARG A 524 -14.06 -1.13 6.43
C ARG A 524 -14.43 -0.02 7.42
N MET A 525 -15.52 -0.20 8.16
CA MET A 525 -15.98 0.77 9.15
C MET A 525 -14.96 0.94 10.27
N GLU A 526 -14.47 -0.17 10.83
CA GLU A 526 -13.47 -0.16 11.89
C GLU A 526 -12.18 0.52 11.44
N LEU A 527 -11.69 0.17 10.26
CA LEU A 527 -10.46 0.76 9.72
C LEU A 527 -10.61 2.26 9.49
N ILE A 528 -11.69 2.72 8.87
CA ILE A 528 -11.90 4.16 8.62
C ILE A 528 -12.08 4.94 9.93
N ASN A 529 -12.72 4.34 10.95
CA ASN A 529 -12.79 4.95 12.28
C ASN A 529 -11.39 5.13 12.90
N GLN A 530 -10.48 4.16 12.72
CA GLN A 530 -9.10 4.30 13.18
C GLN A 530 -8.34 5.40 12.40
N LEU A 531 -8.58 5.55 11.09
CA LEU A 531 -7.98 6.64 10.30
C LEU A 531 -8.47 8.02 10.75
N ILE A 532 -9.74 8.17 11.14
CA ILE A 532 -10.29 9.42 11.70
C ILE A 532 -9.48 9.88 12.92
N GLY A 533 -9.12 8.95 13.81
CA GLY A 533 -8.30 9.26 14.98
C GLY A 533 -6.93 9.84 14.62
N ILE A 534 -6.29 9.28 13.58
CA ILE A 534 -5.00 9.77 13.07
C ILE A 534 -5.17 11.15 12.42
N LEU A 535 -6.11 11.31 11.49
CA LEU A 535 -6.35 12.60 10.81
C LEU A 535 -6.62 13.72 11.80
N ARG A 536 -7.42 13.44 12.83
CA ARG A 536 -7.68 14.39 13.92
C ARG A 536 -6.42 14.74 14.69
N ALA A 537 -5.56 13.77 15.01
CA ALA A 537 -4.31 14.02 15.72
C ALA A 537 -3.33 14.91 14.92
N TYR A 538 -3.37 14.86 13.58
CA TYR A 538 -2.56 15.71 12.70
C TYR A 538 -3.30 16.93 12.12
N ASN A 539 -4.48 17.27 12.67
CA ASN A 539 -5.32 18.39 12.23
C ASN A 539 -5.68 18.38 10.72
N GLN A 540 -5.84 17.19 10.13
CA GLN A 540 -6.24 16.98 8.73
C GLN A 540 -7.77 16.96 8.61
N PHE A 541 -8.39 18.12 8.79
CA PHE A 541 -9.84 18.24 8.99
C PHE A 541 -10.68 17.84 7.76
N ASP A 542 -10.25 18.19 6.55
CA ASP A 542 -11.04 17.93 5.34
C ASP A 542 -11.07 16.43 5.02
N GLU A 543 -9.94 15.75 5.18
CA GLU A 543 -9.79 14.30 5.10
C GLU A 543 -10.62 13.60 6.18
N GLU A 544 -10.61 14.14 7.42
CA GLU A 544 -11.42 13.62 8.53
C GLU A 544 -12.91 13.66 8.16
N GLN A 545 -13.38 14.78 7.61
CA GLN A 545 -14.77 14.91 7.15
C GLN A 545 -15.09 13.92 6.03
N GLU A 546 -14.18 13.70 5.09
CA GLU A 546 -14.37 12.70 4.04
C GLU A 546 -14.53 11.29 4.64
N CYS A 547 -13.74 10.96 5.66
CA CYS A 547 -13.85 9.70 6.39
C CYS A 547 -15.18 9.59 7.14
N LEU A 548 -15.62 10.63 7.86
CA LEU A 548 -16.88 10.64 8.60
C LEU A 548 -18.09 10.45 7.66
N ILE A 549 -18.09 11.12 6.51
CA ILE A 549 -19.09 10.91 5.45
C ILE A 549 -19.08 9.44 5.00
N ARG A 550 -17.89 8.84 4.87
CA ARG A 550 -17.76 7.44 4.46
C ARG A 550 -18.25 6.47 5.52
N VAL A 551 -17.91 6.68 6.79
CA VAL A 551 -18.37 5.87 7.93
C VAL A 551 -19.88 5.91 8.03
N ARG A 552 -20.52 7.08 7.91
CA ARG A 552 -21.99 7.20 7.96
C ARG A 552 -22.66 6.34 6.88
N ARG A 553 -22.13 6.33 5.65
CA ARG A 553 -22.64 5.46 4.57
C ARG A 553 -22.47 3.98 4.89
N LEU A 554 -21.35 3.59 5.49
CA LEU A 554 -21.10 2.19 5.88
C LEU A 554 -22.02 1.76 7.02
N HIS A 555 -22.20 2.61 8.04
CA HIS A 555 -23.12 2.39 9.15
C HIS A 555 -24.55 2.21 8.67
N ASN A 556 -25.03 3.11 7.79
CA ASN A 556 -26.35 2.99 7.19
C ASN A 556 -26.48 1.72 6.34
N SER A 557 -25.43 1.31 5.63
CA SER A 557 -25.43 0.04 4.87
C SER A 557 -25.52 -1.18 5.79
N LEU A 558 -24.76 -1.20 6.89
CA LEU A 558 -24.83 -2.26 7.91
C LEU A 558 -26.21 -2.31 8.59
N TYR A 559 -26.74 -1.14 8.95
CA TYR A 559 -28.06 -1.01 9.57
C TYR A 559 -29.17 -1.57 8.67
N MET A 560 -29.06 -1.36 7.36
CA MET A 560 -30.01 -1.87 6.35
C MET A 560 -29.87 -3.37 6.08
N GLN A 561 -28.67 -3.93 6.21
CA GLN A 561 -28.45 -5.37 6.00
C GLN A 561 -28.94 -6.23 7.17
N ASP A 562 -29.16 -5.65 8.34
CA ASP A 562 -29.69 -6.35 9.49
C ASP A 562 -31.20 -6.63 9.31
N ARG A 563 -31.49 -7.81 8.75
CA ARG A 563 -32.81 -8.33 8.34
C ARG A 563 -33.82 -8.48 9.47
N LYS A 564 -33.43 -8.26 10.73
CA LYS A 564 -34.31 -8.46 11.88
C LYS A 564 -35.49 -7.49 11.94
N HIS A 565 -35.47 -6.38 11.18
CA HIS A 565 -36.49 -5.34 11.27
C HIS A 565 -36.94 -4.83 9.89
N PRO A 566 -38.04 -5.34 9.30
CA PRO A 566 -38.51 -4.94 7.97
C PRO A 566 -38.94 -3.46 7.90
N TRP A 567 -39.38 -2.87 9.02
CA TRP A 567 -39.72 -1.44 9.13
C TRP A 567 -38.55 -0.50 8.79
N ARG A 568 -37.29 -0.99 8.80
CA ARG A 568 -36.12 -0.19 8.42
C ARG A 568 -36.15 0.25 6.96
N VAL A 569 -36.80 -0.52 6.07
CA VAL A 569 -36.98 -0.14 4.66
C VAL A 569 -37.81 1.14 4.54
N LEU A 570 -38.79 1.35 5.42
CA LEU A 570 -39.63 2.56 5.45
C LEU A 570 -38.81 3.82 5.78
N PHE A 571 -37.82 3.72 6.67
CA PHE A 571 -36.96 4.83 7.06
C PHE A 571 -35.78 5.05 6.11
N TRP A 572 -35.56 4.17 5.13
CA TRP A 572 -34.41 4.26 4.22
C TRP A 572 -34.38 5.56 3.40
N PRO A 573 -35.50 6.05 2.81
CA PRO A 573 -35.51 7.33 2.11
C PRO A 573 -35.13 8.49 3.03
N LEU A 574 -35.57 8.47 4.29
CA LEU A 574 -35.26 9.50 5.28
C LEU A 574 -33.76 9.53 5.60
N LEU A 575 -33.14 8.36 5.80
CA LEU A 575 -31.70 8.26 6.05
C LEU A 575 -30.87 8.64 4.82
N ARG A 576 -31.32 8.30 3.61
CA ARG A 576 -30.68 8.75 2.37
C ARG A 576 -30.81 10.25 2.16
N TYR A 577 -31.93 10.83 2.55
CA TYR A 577 -32.16 12.26 2.49
C TYR A 577 -31.22 13.01 3.44
N SER A 578 -31.10 12.56 4.70
CA SER A 578 -30.14 13.17 5.63
C SER A 578 -28.69 13.03 5.15
N GLU A 579 -28.30 11.87 4.59
CA GLU A 579 -27.00 11.71 3.93
C GLU A 579 -26.79 12.72 2.79
N PHE A 580 -27.82 12.96 1.97
CA PHE A 580 -27.74 13.92 0.87
C PHE A 580 -27.49 15.33 1.39
N LEU A 581 -28.22 15.74 2.43
CA LEU A 581 -28.08 17.04 3.08
C LEU A 581 -26.67 17.23 3.66
N PHE A 582 -26.12 16.19 4.30
CA PHE A 582 -24.80 16.27 4.93
C PHE A 582 -23.60 16.28 3.96
N LYS A 583 -23.80 16.03 2.66
CA LYS A 583 -22.68 15.93 1.71
C LYS A 583 -22.03 17.29 1.39
N SER A 584 -22.79 18.38 1.41
CA SER A 584 -22.29 19.71 1.08
C SER A 584 -23.29 20.78 1.50
N PHE A 585 -22.79 21.92 1.97
CA PHE A 585 -23.62 23.07 2.32
C PHE A 585 -24.46 23.58 1.13
N SER A 586 -23.93 23.54 -0.09
CA SER A 586 -24.68 23.96 -1.29
C SER A 586 -25.88 23.04 -1.57
N ARG A 587 -25.73 21.72 -1.33
CA ARG A 587 -26.84 20.76 -1.45
C ARG A 587 -27.87 20.97 -0.36
N PHE A 588 -27.44 21.27 0.86
CA PHE A 588 -28.31 21.62 1.96
C PHE A 588 -29.14 22.88 1.63
N ALA A 589 -28.50 23.96 1.18
CA ALA A 589 -29.17 25.19 0.78
C ALA A 589 -30.15 24.94 -0.38
N LEU A 590 -29.72 24.22 -1.42
CA LEU A 590 -30.59 23.84 -2.54
C LEU A 590 -31.81 23.04 -2.07
N ALA A 591 -31.62 22.11 -1.13
CA ALA A 591 -32.72 21.31 -0.59
C ALA A 591 -33.74 22.17 0.16
N ILE A 592 -33.30 23.18 0.92
CA ILE A 592 -34.22 24.16 1.53
C ILE A 592 -35.04 24.88 0.46
N PHE A 593 -34.40 25.38 -0.60
CA PHE A 593 -35.12 26.04 -1.70
C PHE A 593 -36.12 25.09 -2.38
N LEU A 594 -35.75 23.83 -2.61
CA LEU A 594 -36.64 22.82 -3.18
C LEU A 594 -37.81 22.49 -2.25
N TRP A 595 -37.61 22.42 -0.93
CA TRP A 595 -38.69 22.21 0.03
C TRP A 595 -39.65 23.40 0.08
N ILE A 596 -39.13 24.62 0.19
CA ILE A 596 -39.96 25.83 0.22
C ILE A 596 -40.74 25.95 -1.09
N GLY A 597 -40.10 25.75 -2.23
CA GLY A 597 -40.76 25.77 -3.55
C GLY A 597 -41.82 24.67 -3.70
N GLY A 598 -41.50 23.44 -3.31
CA GLY A 598 -42.43 22.32 -3.33
C GLY A 598 -43.64 22.52 -2.43
N LEU A 599 -43.43 22.97 -1.19
CA LEU A 599 -44.49 23.32 -0.26
C LEU A 599 -45.35 24.48 -0.77
N SER A 600 -44.76 25.50 -1.38
CA SER A 600 -45.50 26.61 -1.99
C SER A 600 -46.45 26.11 -3.07
N GLY A 601 -45.99 25.20 -3.92
CA GLY A 601 -46.82 24.55 -4.95
C GLY A 601 -47.94 23.70 -4.35
N LEU A 602 -47.64 22.92 -3.30
CA LEU A 602 -48.62 22.07 -2.62
C LEU A 602 -49.70 22.89 -1.89
N PHE A 603 -49.33 23.98 -1.23
CA PHE A 603 -50.29 24.89 -0.59
C PHE A 603 -51.15 25.60 -1.64
N ALA A 604 -50.56 26.07 -2.75
CA ALA A 604 -51.32 26.66 -3.85
C ALA A 604 -52.34 25.67 -4.44
N TRP A 605 -51.93 24.42 -4.64
CA TRP A 605 -52.80 23.35 -5.11
C TRP A 605 -53.92 23.03 -4.11
N ALA A 606 -53.59 22.92 -2.82
CA ALA A 606 -54.57 22.67 -1.77
C ALA A 606 -55.61 23.80 -1.69
N PHE A 607 -55.20 25.07 -1.74
CA PHE A 607 -56.13 26.20 -1.73
C PHE A 607 -57.04 26.21 -2.96
N HIS A 608 -56.50 25.88 -4.14
CA HIS A 608 -57.31 25.78 -5.35
C HIS A 608 -58.29 24.60 -5.32
N ALA A 609 -57.89 23.45 -4.76
CA ALA A 609 -58.71 22.23 -4.71
C ALA A 609 -59.90 22.36 -3.75
N TYR A 610 -59.76 23.11 -2.65
CA TYR A 610 -60.81 23.29 -1.64
C TYR A 610 -61.76 24.46 -1.92
N GLY A 611 -61.76 25.00 -3.14
CA GLY A 611 -62.79 25.94 -3.62
C GLY A 611 -62.79 27.32 -2.95
N GLY A 612 -61.75 27.64 -2.17
CA GLY A 612 -61.56 28.97 -1.61
C GLY A 612 -61.04 29.92 -2.67
N ALA A 613 -61.93 30.50 -3.50
CA ALA A 613 -61.55 31.68 -4.26
C ALA A 613 -61.07 32.75 -3.25
N PRO A 614 -59.84 33.28 -3.38
CA PRO A 614 -59.34 34.26 -2.44
C PRO A 614 -60.29 35.46 -2.44
N GLY A 615 -60.96 35.70 -1.31
CA GLY A 615 -61.71 36.93 -1.13
C GLY A 615 -60.78 38.10 -1.43
N LYS A 616 -61.25 39.06 -2.23
CA LYS A 616 -60.48 40.19 -2.81
C LYS A 616 -59.74 41.11 -1.80
N THR A 617 -59.73 40.76 -0.52
CA THR A 617 -59.12 41.53 0.58
C THR A 617 -58.01 40.78 1.32
N GLN A 618 -57.56 39.60 0.85
CA GLN A 618 -56.42 38.93 1.47
C GLN A 618 -55.11 39.67 1.14
N ASN A 619 -54.46 40.18 2.19
CA ASN A 619 -53.14 40.80 2.17
C ASN A 619 -52.12 39.98 1.36
N ILE A 620 -51.17 40.66 0.73
CA ILE A 620 -50.03 40.08 -0.01
C ILE A 620 -49.25 39.04 0.83
N ASP A 621 -49.37 39.10 2.16
CA ASP A 621 -48.83 38.12 3.11
C ASP A 621 -49.45 36.70 2.99
N ALA A 622 -50.60 36.56 2.31
CA ALA A 622 -51.27 35.27 2.08
C ALA A 622 -50.78 34.53 0.83
N LEU A 623 -49.69 34.98 0.19
CA LEU A 623 -49.11 34.26 -0.94
C LEU A 623 -48.70 32.83 -0.49
N PRO A 624 -48.96 31.79 -1.31
CA PRO A 624 -48.60 30.40 -0.99
C PRO A 624 -47.13 30.22 -0.58
N PHE A 625 -46.25 31.09 -1.09
CA PHE A 625 -44.85 31.16 -0.72
C PHE A 625 -44.61 31.64 0.72
N GLY A 626 -45.29 32.69 1.15
CA GLY A 626 -45.20 33.20 2.53
C GLY A 626 -45.69 32.16 3.54
N ASN A 627 -46.81 31.50 3.24
CA ASN A 627 -47.33 30.39 4.04
C ASN A 627 -46.35 29.21 4.12
N ALA A 628 -45.73 28.84 3.00
CA ALA A 628 -44.74 27.77 2.97
C ALA A 628 -43.51 28.09 3.84
N ILE A 629 -42.96 29.31 3.75
CA ILE A 629 -41.84 29.74 4.60
C ILE A 629 -42.24 29.76 6.07
N GLY A 630 -43.35 30.43 6.40
CA GLY A 630 -43.81 30.57 7.78
C GLY A 630 -44.12 29.23 8.43
N THR A 631 -44.71 28.29 7.69
CA THR A 631 -44.97 26.95 8.20
C THR A 631 -43.70 26.09 8.28
N PHE A 632 -42.79 26.17 7.30
CA PHE A 632 -41.52 25.44 7.33
C PHE A 632 -40.67 25.85 8.54
N PHE A 633 -40.59 27.14 8.86
CA PHE A 633 -39.87 27.61 10.06
C PHE A 633 -40.71 27.54 11.35
N GLY A 634 -41.95 27.08 11.29
CA GLY A 634 -42.84 26.92 12.44
C GLY A 634 -43.35 28.23 13.04
N THR A 635 -43.25 29.36 12.33
CA THR A 635 -43.71 30.67 12.80
C THR A 635 -45.20 30.92 12.54
N ALA A 636 -45.76 30.34 11.48
CA ALA A 636 -47.17 30.54 11.10
C ALA A 636 -47.76 29.26 10.46
N PRO A 637 -48.22 28.28 11.26
CA PRO A 637 -48.81 27.05 10.74
C PRO A 637 -50.19 27.30 10.12
N VAL A 638 -50.43 26.76 8.92
CA VAL A 638 -51.74 26.82 8.26
C VAL A 638 -52.67 25.78 8.90
N THR A 639 -53.72 26.22 9.61
CA THR A 639 -54.68 25.35 10.32
C THR A 639 -56.11 25.40 9.77
N SER A 640 -56.42 26.38 8.92
CA SER A 640 -57.81 26.75 8.58
C SER A 640 -58.42 26.06 7.35
N TYR A 641 -57.70 25.18 6.65
CA TYR A 641 -58.11 24.64 5.34
C TYR A 641 -58.26 23.11 5.31
N GLY A 642 -58.76 22.53 6.40
CA GLY A 642 -59.09 21.11 6.51
C GLY A 642 -57.90 20.20 6.88
N HIS A 643 -58.19 18.91 7.07
CA HIS A 643 -57.23 17.93 7.58
C HIS A 643 -55.96 17.78 6.71
N TRP A 644 -56.08 17.95 5.39
CA TRP A 644 -54.94 17.91 4.48
C TRP A 644 -53.97 19.09 4.66
N ALA A 645 -54.48 20.31 4.87
CA ALA A 645 -53.63 21.47 5.15
C ALA A 645 -52.91 21.32 6.50
N ILE A 646 -53.58 20.78 7.50
CA ILE A 646 -52.97 20.47 8.80
C ILE A 646 -51.86 19.43 8.65
N ALA A 647 -52.10 18.34 7.91
CA ALA A 647 -51.09 17.31 7.65
C ALA A 647 -49.88 17.86 6.90
N LEU A 648 -50.10 18.70 5.87
CA LEU A 648 -49.05 19.37 5.12
C LEU A 648 -48.25 20.33 6.02
N SER A 649 -48.92 21.05 6.91
CA SER A 649 -48.27 21.93 7.89
C SER A 649 -47.40 21.16 8.88
N VAL A 650 -47.89 20.03 9.41
CA VAL A 650 -47.10 19.16 10.29
C VAL A 650 -45.87 18.62 9.58
N LEU A 651 -46.03 18.16 8.33
CA LEU A 651 -44.90 17.68 7.51
C LEU A 651 -43.87 18.79 7.27
N ALA A 652 -44.31 20.00 6.93
CA ALA A 652 -43.45 21.15 6.69
C ALA A 652 -42.67 21.56 7.95
N ILE A 653 -43.32 21.57 9.12
CA ILE A 653 -42.67 21.86 10.41
C ILE A 653 -41.62 20.79 10.75
N ILE A 654 -41.96 19.50 10.61
CA ILE A 654 -41.01 18.41 10.88
C ILE A 654 -39.81 18.52 9.94
N ALA A 655 -40.05 18.78 8.65
CA ALA A 655 -38.99 18.98 7.68
C ALA A 655 -38.13 20.19 8.06
N GLY A 656 -38.72 21.33 8.40
CA GLY A 656 -37.98 22.53 8.78
C GLY A 656 -37.16 22.36 10.05
N LEU A 657 -37.71 21.73 11.09
CA LEU A 657 -36.97 21.39 12.31
C LEU A 657 -35.79 20.45 12.03
N ALA A 658 -35.96 19.46 11.15
CA ALA A 658 -34.88 18.58 10.74
C ALA A 658 -33.76 19.35 10.00
N HIS A 659 -34.11 20.27 9.10
CA HIS A 659 -33.12 21.10 8.40
C HIS A 659 -32.43 22.07 9.35
N LEU A 660 -33.16 22.68 10.30
CA LEU A 660 -32.60 23.54 11.32
C LEU A 660 -31.59 22.78 12.19
N GLY A 661 -31.91 21.56 12.63
CA GLY A 661 -31.00 20.72 13.40
C GLY A 661 -29.72 20.38 12.60
N ILE A 662 -29.85 20.09 11.31
CA ILE A 662 -28.71 19.85 10.40
C ILE A 662 -27.88 21.12 10.23
N PHE A 663 -28.52 22.29 10.08
CA PHE A 663 -27.85 23.58 9.98
C PHE A 663 -27.08 23.93 11.26
N ILE A 664 -27.68 23.74 12.43
CA ILE A 664 -27.01 23.93 13.72
C ILE A 664 -25.81 22.99 13.82
N SER A 665 -25.93 21.74 13.37
CA SER A 665 -24.81 20.79 13.33
C SER A 665 -23.70 21.26 12.39
N TYR A 666 -24.05 21.84 11.24
CA TYR A 666 -23.09 22.45 10.31
C TYR A 666 -22.38 23.65 10.93
N LEU A 667 -23.13 24.58 11.53
CA LEU A 667 -22.57 25.74 12.22
C LEU A 667 -21.67 25.32 13.37
N TYR A 668 -22.10 24.36 14.20
CA TYR A 668 -21.29 23.82 15.28
C TYR A 668 -19.97 23.25 14.75
N THR A 669 -20.04 22.45 13.68
CA THR A 669 -18.84 21.90 13.01
C THR A 669 -17.96 23.02 12.43
N LEU A 670 -18.55 24.12 11.94
CA LEU A 670 -17.81 25.23 11.37
C LEU A 670 -17.17 26.12 12.45
N VAL A 671 -17.86 26.31 13.57
CA VAL A 671 -17.41 27.11 14.71
C VAL A 671 -16.34 26.35 15.50
N SER A 672 -16.52 25.04 15.73
CA SER A 672 -15.52 24.21 16.43
C SER A 672 -14.26 23.95 15.60
N ARG A 673 -14.21 24.37 14.33
CA ARG A 673 -12.99 24.40 13.50
C ARG A 673 -12.04 25.54 13.90
N ARG A 674 -12.54 26.55 14.61
CA ARG A 674 -11.75 27.65 15.18
C ARG A 674 -11.53 27.41 16.66
#